data_AF-A0A9Q0KRC4-F1
#
_entry.id   AF-A0A9Q0KRC4-F1
#
_cell.length_a   1.000
_cell.length_b   1.000
_cell.length_c   1.000
_cell.angle_alpha   90.00
_cell.angle_beta   90.00
_cell.angle_gamma   90.00
#
_symmetry.space_group_name_H-M   'P 1'
#
loop_
_entity.id
_entity.type
_entity.pdbx_description
1 polymer ?
#
loop_
_entity_poly.entity_id
_entity_poly.type
_entity_poly.pdbx_seq_one_letter_code
_entity_poly.pdbx_strand_id
1 'polypeptide(L)'
;MGELTTAVDYNASFPPQCLLERLKDYGQEDAFALWDELSPEERQLLVKDIGSLDLPRIDRIIRCSLRSQGLPEPSIEPVPEKCVSTVEERTLEERERWWKIGLKSISEGRLAVLLLAGGQGTRLGSSDPKGCFNINLPSGKSLFQLQAERILCVQRLAAQSVNEGSAGFVPIHWYIMTSPFTDDATRKFFENHKYFGLVPEQVTFFQQGTLPCISKDGRFIMESPYRVAKAPDGNGGVYSALKSSRLLEDMAMRGVRYVDCYGVDNALVRVADPTFLGYFIEKGVAAAAKVVRKAYPQEKVGVFVRRGKAGPLTVVEYSELDSSLASEINQVTGRLRFCWSNVCLHMFTLEFLNQVANGLEKDSIFHVSEKKIPSIHGYTMGLKMEQFIFDAFAYSPSTALFEVLREEEFAPVKNANGSNFDTPDSARLLVLRLHSRWVVAAGGFLTHSVPLYTTGVEISPLGSYAGENLEAIFSGEKKREVTSKRVMEMEVLMGEAFDAVSAMKKAYVNLQEAHCPWDPEKMRMADVAVVAELRRLGNLRERFRRRVRGGGRGGPLGLVSLKDAVAPYEAALEELKREVKAKDVEIENLKEKLSNITTGGKKGRFQSRKKISSTKGQVVAAPGPELFEAIMSQVKENAKSFAAFLLSLMRSAHWDITAAVRSIEAATATTTNDKMTFKVEVNHAKYALESYVCQKMFQGFEHETFYMDGSLSSLLQPDQYRRDCFTQFQDMKAMDPVELLGILPTCQFGKFCSKKFLSIVHPKMEESLFGNLEQRNLILAGNHPRTQFYKEFLGLAKVVWLLHLLAFALEPAPCHFQASKGADFHPEYMESVIQFSGGRVPVGQVVAFPVSPGFKLGNRSVIKARVYLMSRTSQWEVSSKLLCGSTEGWLFMFADDACKPCDIGIYHVKDGTIEPFIPFDSYAFKFPSVWVTPSV
;
A
#
# COMPACT_ATOMS: atom_id res chain seq x y z
N MET A 1 -3.83 -17.01 53.23
CA MET A 1 -3.04 -16.15 54.14
C MET A 1 -3.01 -16.83 55.50
N GLY A 2 -1.97 -17.64 55.74
CA GLY A 2 -1.55 -18.09 57.06
C GLY A 2 -0.08 -17.71 57.17
N GLU A 3 0.28 -17.00 58.24
CA GLU A 3 1.58 -16.37 58.44
C GLU A 3 2.73 -17.38 58.41
N LEU A 4 3.64 -17.19 57.46
CA LEU A 4 5.02 -17.69 57.49
C LEU A 4 5.92 -16.44 57.53
N THR A 5 5.87 -15.70 58.64
CA THR A 5 6.89 -14.70 58.96
C THR A 5 8.03 -15.40 59.68
N THR A 6 8.75 -16.27 58.98
CA THR A 6 10.14 -16.54 59.32
C THR A 6 10.94 -15.35 58.82
N ALA A 7 11.60 -14.63 59.73
CA ALA A 7 12.52 -13.56 59.38
C ALA A 7 13.59 -14.13 58.43
N VAL A 8 13.51 -13.79 57.14
CA VAL A 8 14.51 -14.19 56.16
C VAL A 8 15.79 -13.45 56.51
N ASP A 9 16.82 -14.18 56.94
CA ASP A 9 18.13 -13.61 57.20
C ASP A 9 18.82 -13.30 55.87
N TYR A 10 18.70 -12.05 55.42
CA TYR A 10 19.26 -11.60 54.15
C TYR A 10 20.80 -11.47 54.17
N ASN A 11 21.43 -11.64 55.33
CA ASN A 11 22.89 -11.74 55.45
C ASN A 11 23.40 -13.18 55.32
N ALA A 12 22.50 -14.16 55.12
CA ALA A 12 22.87 -15.56 54.97
C ALA A 12 23.72 -15.80 53.72
N SER A 13 24.72 -16.68 53.85
CA SER A 13 25.59 -17.12 52.74
C SER A 13 24.89 -18.04 51.73
N PHE A 14 23.61 -18.35 51.92
CA PHE A 14 22.84 -19.28 51.08
C PHE A 14 21.47 -18.67 50.72
N PRO A 15 20.90 -19.02 49.55
CA PRO A 15 19.55 -18.59 49.17
C PRO A 15 18.52 -19.04 50.21
N PRO A 16 17.39 -18.33 50.37
CA PRO A 16 16.31 -18.77 51.25
C PRO A 16 15.83 -20.17 50.84
N GLN A 17 16.09 -21.17 51.69
CA GLN A 17 15.91 -22.59 51.34
C GLN A 17 14.50 -22.92 50.82
N CYS A 18 13.47 -22.37 51.48
CA CYS A 18 12.08 -22.56 51.05
C CYS A 18 11.80 -22.03 49.64
N LEU A 19 12.41 -20.89 49.26
CA LEU A 19 12.24 -20.31 47.93
C LEU A 19 13.03 -21.08 46.87
N LEU A 20 14.23 -21.55 47.21
CA LEU A 20 15.05 -22.40 46.34
C LEU A 20 14.35 -23.74 46.06
N GLU A 21 13.83 -24.42 47.10
CA GLU A 21 13.05 -25.65 46.95
C GLU A 21 11.82 -25.43 46.08
N ARG A 22 11.10 -24.34 46.31
CA ARG A 22 9.94 -23.98 45.50
C ARG A 22 10.30 -23.73 44.03
N LEU A 23 11.46 -23.14 43.71
CA LEU A 23 11.91 -22.97 42.33
C LEU A 23 12.30 -24.30 41.67
N LYS A 24 12.91 -25.23 42.42
CA LYS A 24 13.24 -26.58 41.93
C LYS A 24 12.00 -27.34 41.48
N ASP A 25 10.88 -27.18 42.18
CA ASP A 25 9.60 -27.79 41.79
C ASP A 25 9.13 -27.36 40.39
N TYR A 26 9.62 -26.22 39.88
CA TYR A 26 9.32 -25.68 38.55
C TYR A 26 10.52 -25.66 37.60
N GLY A 27 11.68 -26.23 37.99
CA GLY A 27 12.91 -26.21 37.20
C GLY A 27 13.50 -24.81 36.98
N GLN A 28 13.33 -23.91 37.96
CA GLN A 28 13.75 -22.50 37.89
C GLN A 28 14.84 -22.15 38.92
N GLU A 29 15.50 -23.14 39.51
CA GLU A 29 16.51 -22.95 40.56
C GLU A 29 17.74 -22.14 40.11
N ASP A 30 18.03 -22.14 38.80
CA ASP A 30 19.12 -21.36 38.19
C ASP A 30 18.95 -19.85 38.39
N ALA A 31 17.77 -19.36 38.75
CA ALA A 31 17.57 -17.96 39.11
C ALA A 31 18.46 -17.52 40.29
N PHE A 32 18.94 -18.47 41.11
CA PHE A 32 19.90 -18.24 42.20
C PHE A 32 21.35 -18.59 41.85
N ALA A 33 21.68 -18.89 40.59
CA ALA A 33 23.02 -19.37 40.21
C ALA A 33 24.16 -18.42 40.59
N LEU A 34 23.91 -17.11 40.65
CA LEU A 34 24.91 -16.08 40.99
C LEU A 34 24.77 -15.55 42.43
N TRP A 35 24.03 -16.23 43.32
CA TRP A 35 23.75 -15.74 44.67
C TRP A 35 24.99 -15.33 45.48
N ASP A 36 26.06 -16.12 45.36
CA ASP A 36 27.31 -15.91 46.10
C ASP A 36 28.05 -14.64 45.66
N GLU A 37 27.77 -14.15 44.45
CA GLU A 37 28.36 -12.93 43.88
C GLU A 37 27.57 -11.66 44.24
N LEU A 38 26.35 -11.80 44.76
CA LEU A 38 25.46 -10.69 45.06
C LEU A 38 25.79 -10.00 46.40
N SER A 39 25.64 -8.67 46.43
CA SER A 39 25.62 -7.91 47.68
C SER A 39 24.37 -8.26 48.53
N PRO A 40 24.37 -7.99 49.84
CA PRO A 40 23.18 -8.18 50.69
C PRO A 40 21.93 -7.45 50.16
N GLU A 41 22.09 -6.26 49.59
CA GLU A 41 21.02 -5.49 48.98
C GLU A 41 20.50 -6.15 47.69
N GLU A 42 21.40 -6.63 46.83
CA GLU A 42 21.03 -7.33 45.59
C GLU A 42 20.31 -8.66 45.89
N ARG A 43 20.74 -9.38 46.93
CA ARG A 43 20.04 -10.59 47.42
C ARG A 43 18.61 -10.28 47.83
N GLN A 44 18.38 -9.20 48.56
CA GLN A 44 17.03 -8.75 48.92
C GLN A 44 16.18 -8.42 47.70
N LEU A 45 16.76 -7.73 46.71
CA LEU A 45 16.08 -7.41 45.46
C LEU A 45 15.68 -8.67 44.68
N LEU A 46 16.58 -9.66 44.58
CA LEU A 46 16.30 -10.93 43.90
C LEU A 46 15.19 -11.72 44.60
N VAL A 47 15.27 -11.85 45.93
CA VAL A 47 14.24 -12.56 46.72
C VAL A 47 12.88 -11.88 46.57
N LYS A 48 12.85 -10.54 46.57
CA LYS A 48 11.62 -9.79 46.34
C LYS A 48 11.09 -9.97 44.91
N ASP A 49 11.97 -9.94 43.91
CA ASP A 49 11.60 -10.10 42.51
C ASP A 49 10.99 -11.48 42.24
N ILE A 50 11.66 -12.55 42.70
CA ILE A 50 11.17 -13.93 42.56
C ILE A 50 9.92 -14.14 43.41
N GLY A 51 9.89 -13.63 44.64
CA GLY A 51 8.75 -13.75 45.55
C GLY A 51 7.46 -13.12 45.01
N SER A 52 7.57 -12.17 44.07
CA SER A 52 6.41 -11.56 43.38
C SER A 52 5.81 -12.43 42.28
N LEU A 53 6.48 -13.50 41.84
CA LEU A 53 6.04 -14.35 40.75
C LEU A 53 5.04 -15.41 41.23
N ASP A 54 3.91 -15.51 40.53
CA ASP A 54 2.98 -16.64 40.66
C ASP A 54 3.53 -17.84 39.87
N LEU A 55 4.52 -18.54 40.45
CA LEU A 55 5.19 -19.68 39.83
C LEU A 55 4.22 -20.78 39.33
N PRO A 56 3.21 -21.23 40.10
CA PRO A 56 2.22 -22.19 39.60
C PRO A 56 1.51 -21.72 38.32
N ARG A 57 1.11 -20.44 38.27
CA ARG A 57 0.45 -19.87 37.10
C ARG A 57 1.39 -19.75 35.90
N ILE A 58 2.61 -19.25 36.14
CA ILE A 58 3.63 -19.07 35.09
C ILE A 58 4.03 -20.41 34.48
N ASP A 59 4.29 -21.43 35.31
CA ASP A 59 4.60 -22.78 34.83
C ASP A 59 3.45 -23.36 33.98
N ARG A 60 2.20 -23.18 34.41
CA ARG A 60 1.03 -23.59 33.60
C ARG A 60 1.03 -22.88 32.24
N ILE A 61 1.26 -21.57 32.20
CA ILE A 61 1.34 -20.78 30.96
C ILE A 61 2.44 -21.31 30.04
N ILE A 62 3.65 -21.51 30.57
CA ILE A 62 4.80 -22.04 29.81
C ILE A 62 4.45 -23.40 29.21
N ARG A 63 3.96 -24.34 30.02
CA ARG A 63 3.64 -25.70 29.58
C ARG A 63 2.51 -25.72 28.55
N CYS A 64 1.43 -24.96 28.76
CA CYS A 64 0.31 -24.89 27.83
C CYS A 64 0.74 -24.26 26.50
N SER A 65 1.47 -23.13 26.53
CA SER A 65 1.87 -22.38 25.34
C SER A 65 2.93 -23.10 24.51
N LEU A 66 3.88 -23.79 25.15
CA LEU A 66 4.87 -24.60 24.43
C LEU A 66 4.25 -25.88 23.85
N ARG A 67 3.24 -26.47 24.53
CA ARG A 67 2.52 -27.64 24.02
C ARG A 67 1.59 -27.31 22.86
N SER A 68 1.02 -26.11 22.82
CA SER A 68 0.15 -25.69 21.71
C SER A 68 0.94 -25.48 20.42
N GLN A 69 2.25 -25.19 20.50
CA GLN A 69 3.12 -25.15 19.32
C GLN A 69 3.18 -26.51 18.62
N GLY A 70 2.66 -26.58 17.39
CA GLY A 70 2.72 -27.78 16.55
C GLY A 70 1.48 -28.68 16.60
N LEU A 71 0.44 -28.30 17.35
CA LEU A 71 -0.86 -28.96 17.21
C LEU A 71 -1.51 -28.58 15.86
N PRO A 72 -2.18 -29.51 15.17
CA PRO A 72 -2.90 -29.20 13.95
C PRO A 72 -4.03 -28.22 14.26
N GLU A 73 -3.96 -27.01 13.69
CA GLU A 73 -5.05 -26.05 13.81
C GLU A 73 -6.18 -26.38 12.82
N PRO A 74 -7.46 -26.10 13.17
CA PRO A 74 -8.56 -26.19 12.22
C PRO A 74 -8.31 -25.30 11.00
N SER A 75 -8.71 -25.78 9.82
CA SER A 75 -8.63 -25.01 8.57
C SER A 75 -9.33 -23.66 8.70
N ILE A 76 -8.71 -22.61 8.16
CA ILE A 76 -9.30 -21.27 8.14
C ILE A 76 -10.12 -21.05 6.87
N GLU A 77 -11.27 -20.41 7.03
CA GLU A 77 -12.16 -19.99 5.95
C GLU A 77 -12.32 -18.46 5.98
N PRO A 78 -12.40 -17.78 4.83
CA PRO A 78 -12.66 -16.36 4.79
C PRO A 78 -14.06 -16.03 5.32
N VAL A 79 -14.23 -14.86 5.92
CA VAL A 79 -15.54 -14.39 6.34
C VAL A 79 -16.32 -13.87 5.12
N PRO A 80 -17.48 -14.45 4.77
CA PRO A 80 -18.28 -13.99 3.64
C PRO A 80 -18.73 -12.54 3.82
N GLU A 81 -18.76 -11.74 2.73
CA GLU A 81 -19.18 -10.32 2.80
C GLU A 81 -20.58 -10.17 3.40
N LYS A 82 -21.51 -11.08 3.09
CA LYS A 82 -22.87 -11.12 3.67
C LYS A 82 -22.93 -11.27 5.20
N CYS A 83 -21.82 -11.67 5.84
CA CYS A 83 -21.73 -11.79 7.30
C CYS A 83 -21.16 -10.52 7.95
N VAL A 84 -20.83 -9.51 7.15
CA VAL A 84 -20.30 -8.22 7.58
C VAL A 84 -21.31 -7.15 7.24
N SER A 85 -21.58 -6.22 8.16
CA SER A 85 -22.30 -5.00 7.77
C SER A 85 -21.34 -4.16 6.94
N THR A 86 -21.53 -4.09 5.63
CA THR A 86 -20.67 -3.32 4.72
C THR A 86 -21.08 -1.86 4.66
N VAL A 87 -20.16 -0.95 4.31
CA VAL A 87 -20.48 0.49 4.22
C VAL A 87 -21.48 0.76 3.10
N GLU A 88 -21.38 0.03 1.98
CA GLU A 88 -22.20 0.22 0.79
C GLU A 88 -23.67 -0.22 0.98
N GLU A 89 -23.93 -1.21 1.84
CA GLU A 89 -25.28 -1.75 2.06
C GLU A 89 -26.09 -0.98 3.11
N ARG A 90 -25.46 -0.11 3.91
CA ARG A 90 -26.12 0.63 4.99
C ARG A 90 -26.95 1.78 4.46
N THR A 91 -28.24 1.73 4.74
CA THR A 91 -29.18 2.83 4.45
C THR A 91 -28.94 4.04 5.38
N LEU A 92 -29.51 5.19 5.03
CA LEU A 92 -29.47 6.37 5.91
C LEU A 92 -30.31 6.13 7.16
N GLU A 93 -31.47 5.49 7.00
CA GLU A 93 -32.41 5.16 8.06
C GLU A 93 -31.79 4.22 9.10
N GLU A 94 -31.04 3.19 8.67
CA GLU A 94 -30.31 2.30 9.58
C GLU A 94 -29.26 3.06 10.39
N ARG A 95 -28.47 3.92 9.74
CA ARG A 95 -27.43 4.71 10.40
C ARG A 95 -28.01 5.66 11.45
N GLU A 96 -29.09 6.37 11.11
CA GLU A 96 -29.78 7.25 12.06
C GLU A 96 -30.41 6.47 13.22
N ARG A 97 -31.02 5.32 12.93
CA ARG A 97 -31.61 4.45 13.95
C ARG A 97 -30.55 3.95 14.92
N TRP A 98 -29.43 3.41 14.43
CA TRP A 98 -28.34 2.96 15.29
C TRP A 98 -27.73 4.11 16.08
N TRP A 99 -27.53 5.27 15.46
CA TRP A 99 -27.07 6.48 16.16
C TRP A 99 -27.97 6.83 17.34
N LYS A 100 -29.30 6.85 17.16
CA LYS A 100 -30.27 7.11 18.23
C LYS A 100 -30.24 6.05 19.34
N ILE A 101 -30.17 4.77 18.98
CA ILE A 101 -30.06 3.66 19.95
C ILE A 101 -28.77 3.82 20.79
N GLY A 102 -27.65 4.12 20.14
CA GLY A 102 -26.36 4.32 20.80
C GLY A 102 -26.37 5.51 21.75
N LEU A 103 -26.82 6.68 21.30
CA LEU A 103 -26.90 7.88 22.14
C LEU A 103 -27.80 7.66 23.35
N LYS A 104 -28.94 7.00 23.18
CA LYS A 104 -29.82 6.62 24.29
C LYS A 104 -29.09 5.71 25.29
N SER A 105 -28.44 4.66 24.82
CA SER A 105 -27.70 3.72 25.68
C SER A 105 -26.57 4.42 26.46
N ILE A 106 -25.88 5.36 25.81
CA ILE A 106 -24.85 6.20 26.44
C ILE A 106 -25.46 7.10 27.52
N SER A 107 -26.57 7.78 27.23
CA SER A 107 -27.26 8.65 28.20
C SER A 107 -27.75 7.90 29.46
N GLU A 108 -28.07 6.61 29.30
CA GLU A 108 -28.50 5.71 30.38
C GLU A 108 -27.31 5.10 31.17
N GLY A 109 -26.07 5.51 30.88
CA GLY A 109 -24.87 5.05 31.60
C GLY A 109 -24.47 3.60 31.28
N ARG A 110 -24.95 3.03 30.17
CA ARG A 110 -24.73 1.60 29.85
C ARG A 110 -23.43 1.31 29.12
N LEU A 111 -22.71 2.34 28.68
CA LEU A 111 -21.43 2.20 27.97
C LEU A 111 -20.27 2.63 28.87
N ALA A 112 -19.24 1.78 28.94
CA ALA A 112 -17.90 2.16 29.37
C ALA A 112 -16.92 2.08 28.19
N VAL A 113 -15.81 2.79 28.32
CA VAL A 113 -14.73 2.81 27.34
C VAL A 113 -13.47 2.24 27.98
N LEU A 114 -12.79 1.34 27.28
CA LEU A 114 -11.58 0.68 27.72
C LEU A 114 -10.43 0.93 26.73
N LEU A 115 -9.39 1.61 27.20
CA LEU A 115 -8.23 1.97 26.39
C LEU A 115 -7.03 1.08 26.71
N LEU A 116 -6.43 0.52 25.66
CA LEU A 116 -5.18 -0.25 25.73
C LEU A 116 -3.98 0.69 25.53
N ALA A 117 -3.36 1.13 26.63
CA ALA A 117 -2.24 2.08 26.67
C ALA A 117 -0.96 1.50 27.33
N GLY A 118 -0.82 0.18 27.35
CA GLY A 118 0.36 -0.49 27.92
C GLY A 118 1.65 -0.35 27.09
N GLY A 119 1.53 -0.02 25.80
CA GLY A 119 2.68 0.07 24.88
C GLY A 119 3.47 1.37 25.00
N GLN A 120 4.79 1.25 25.12
CA GLN A 120 5.72 2.38 25.05
C GLN A 120 5.90 2.92 23.62
N GLY A 121 6.26 4.21 23.50
CA GLY A 121 6.54 4.91 22.24
C GLY A 121 7.93 4.64 21.63
N THR A 122 8.64 3.59 22.03
CA THR A 122 10.06 3.39 21.67
C THR A 122 10.31 3.30 20.16
N ARG A 123 9.40 2.70 19.38
CA ARG A 123 9.47 2.68 17.90
C ARG A 123 9.27 4.05 17.25
N LEU A 124 8.74 5.02 17.99
CA LEU A 124 8.58 6.41 17.60
C LEU A 124 9.79 7.27 18.02
N GLY A 125 10.79 6.69 18.69
CA GLY A 125 11.92 7.41 19.26
C GLY A 125 11.60 8.17 20.55
N SER A 126 10.50 7.82 21.25
CA SER A 126 10.11 8.43 22.52
C SER A 126 10.13 7.42 23.66
N SER A 127 10.59 7.86 24.83
CA SER A 127 10.49 7.12 26.10
C SER A 127 9.09 7.20 26.72
N ASP A 128 8.27 8.15 26.28
CA ASP A 128 6.96 8.41 26.87
C ASP A 128 5.90 7.39 26.39
N PRO A 129 4.81 7.21 27.17
CA PRO A 129 3.65 6.44 26.72
C PRO A 129 3.10 7.00 25.39
N LYS A 130 2.72 6.12 24.45
CA LYS A 130 2.25 6.52 23.11
C LYS A 130 1.11 7.55 23.14
N GLY A 131 0.20 7.47 24.12
CA GLY A 131 -0.92 8.40 24.23
C GLY A 131 -0.49 9.86 24.47
N CYS A 132 0.71 10.08 25.01
CA CYS A 132 1.26 11.43 25.21
C CYS A 132 1.80 12.04 23.90
N PHE A 133 1.93 11.24 22.84
CA PHE A 133 2.57 11.66 21.59
C PHE A 133 1.74 12.73 20.87
N ASN A 134 2.42 13.78 20.40
CA ASN A 134 1.87 14.83 19.56
C ASN A 134 2.25 14.56 18.10
N ILE A 135 1.26 14.35 17.23
CA ILE A 135 1.47 14.10 15.80
C ILE A 135 1.66 15.38 14.98
N ASN A 136 1.85 16.52 15.65
CA ASN A 136 1.99 17.88 15.11
C ASN A 136 0.74 18.39 14.39
N LEU A 137 -0.44 18.10 14.94
CA LEU A 137 -1.66 18.81 14.54
C LEU A 137 -1.53 20.32 14.86
N PRO A 138 -2.21 21.22 14.13
CA PRO A 138 -2.20 22.66 14.41
C PRO A 138 -2.43 23.04 15.88
N SER A 139 -3.28 22.29 16.60
CA SER A 139 -3.59 22.49 18.01
C SER A 139 -2.50 22.01 18.98
N GLY A 140 -1.55 21.19 18.53
CA GLY A 140 -0.54 20.54 19.36
C GLY A 140 -1.07 19.46 20.31
N LYS A 141 -2.31 19.00 20.14
CA LYS A 141 -2.95 17.99 21.01
C LYS A 141 -2.26 16.63 20.97
N SER A 142 -2.21 15.97 22.12
CA SER A 142 -1.80 14.57 22.24
C SER A 142 -2.91 13.61 21.83
N LEU A 143 -2.57 12.34 21.58
CA LEU A 143 -3.58 11.30 21.31
C LEU A 143 -4.58 11.14 22.46
N PHE A 144 -4.11 11.19 23.73
CA PHE A 144 -5.00 11.16 24.89
C PHE A 144 -5.99 12.32 24.90
N GLN A 145 -5.54 13.53 24.57
CA GLN A 145 -6.43 14.69 24.54
C GLN A 145 -7.49 14.58 23.44
N LEU A 146 -7.11 14.12 22.24
CA LEU A 146 -8.07 13.89 21.16
C LEU A 146 -9.16 12.87 21.57
N GLN A 147 -8.76 11.80 22.26
CA GLN A 147 -9.67 10.76 22.74
C GLN A 147 -10.59 11.26 23.87
N ALA A 148 -10.04 12.00 24.84
CA ALA A 148 -10.81 12.59 25.93
C ALA A 148 -11.86 13.59 25.42
N GLU A 149 -11.48 14.46 24.47
CA GLU A 149 -12.41 15.43 23.88
C GLU A 149 -13.50 14.77 23.03
N ARG A 150 -13.22 13.60 22.41
CA ARG A 150 -14.25 12.79 21.73
C ARG A 150 -15.27 12.24 22.72
N ILE A 151 -14.81 11.71 23.86
CA ILE A 151 -15.70 11.27 24.96
C ILE A 151 -16.57 12.44 25.41
N LEU A 152 -15.98 13.60 25.73
CA LEU A 152 -16.73 14.80 26.14
C LEU A 152 -17.79 15.22 25.10
N CYS A 153 -17.44 15.17 23.80
CA CYS A 153 -18.38 15.51 22.75
C CYS A 153 -19.56 14.53 22.68
N VAL A 154 -19.30 13.22 22.71
CA VAL A 154 -20.36 12.20 22.67
C VAL A 154 -21.25 12.28 23.91
N GLN A 155 -20.69 12.53 25.09
CA GLN A 155 -21.46 12.77 26.31
C GLN A 155 -22.42 13.94 26.15
N ARG A 156 -21.95 15.06 25.59
CA ARG A 156 -22.79 16.22 25.28
C ARG A 156 -23.90 15.87 24.28
N LEU A 157 -23.58 15.16 23.20
CA LEU A 157 -24.56 14.75 22.19
C LEU A 157 -25.63 13.81 22.78
N ALA A 158 -25.22 12.87 23.64
CA ALA A 158 -26.12 11.95 24.31
C ALA A 158 -27.05 12.69 25.28
N ALA A 159 -26.51 13.61 26.09
CA ALA A 159 -27.31 14.46 26.99
C ALA A 159 -28.34 15.31 26.24
N GLN A 160 -27.98 15.86 25.07
CA GLN A 160 -28.91 16.64 24.23
C GLN A 160 -30.01 15.80 23.58
N SER A 161 -29.76 14.50 23.36
CA SER A 161 -30.72 13.60 22.71
C SER A 161 -31.88 13.17 23.60
N VAL A 162 -31.79 13.40 24.92
CA VAL A 162 -32.83 13.08 25.90
C VAL A 162 -33.51 14.38 26.35
N ASN A 163 -34.77 14.59 25.98
CA ASN A 163 -35.53 15.79 26.33
C ASN A 163 -35.70 15.94 27.86
N GLU A 164 -35.65 17.20 28.30
CA GLU A 164 -35.83 17.71 29.67
C GLU A 164 -36.93 16.95 30.45
N GLY A 165 -36.52 16.17 31.46
CA GLY A 165 -37.46 15.61 32.45
C GLY A 165 -37.12 14.27 33.09
N SER A 166 -36.08 13.53 32.65
CA SER A 166 -35.82 12.18 33.17
C SER A 166 -34.33 11.90 33.40
N ALA A 167 -34.00 11.57 34.65
CA ALA A 167 -32.76 10.97 35.19
C ALA A 167 -31.42 11.65 34.81
N GLY A 168 -30.59 11.97 35.82
CA GLY A 168 -29.29 12.61 35.62
C GLY A 168 -28.41 11.85 34.61
N PHE A 169 -27.85 12.59 33.65
CA PHE A 169 -26.88 12.06 32.70
C PHE A 169 -25.72 11.39 33.44
N VAL A 170 -25.44 10.12 33.11
CA VAL A 170 -24.33 9.37 33.68
C VAL A 170 -23.14 9.46 32.70
N PRO A 171 -21.99 10.04 33.11
CA PRO A 171 -20.81 10.10 32.26
C PRO A 171 -20.30 8.72 31.85
N ILE A 172 -19.66 8.66 30.69
CA ILE A 172 -18.97 7.47 30.19
C ILE A 172 -17.73 7.25 31.07
N HIS A 173 -17.65 6.08 31.70
CA HIS A 173 -16.47 5.73 32.49
C HIS A 173 -15.33 5.28 31.57
N TRP A 174 -14.14 5.85 31.75
CA TRP A 174 -12.95 5.56 30.96
C TRP A 174 -11.93 4.76 31.76
N TYR A 175 -11.82 3.47 31.43
CA TYR A 175 -10.83 2.57 32.00
C TYR A 175 -9.57 2.59 31.11
N ILE A 176 -8.43 2.95 31.68
CA ILE A 176 -7.16 3.07 30.95
C ILE A 176 -6.21 2.01 31.46
N MET A 177 -5.93 1.01 30.62
CA MET A 177 -4.97 -0.04 30.91
C MET A 177 -3.55 0.44 30.57
N THR A 178 -2.69 0.53 31.57
CA THR A 178 -1.27 0.86 31.43
C THR A 178 -0.41 -0.39 31.61
N SER A 179 0.90 -0.27 31.44
CA SER A 179 1.86 -1.29 31.88
C SER A 179 2.67 -0.75 33.05
N PRO A 180 3.42 -1.60 33.78
CA PRO A 180 4.34 -1.14 34.80
C PRO A 180 5.35 -0.10 34.29
N PHE A 181 5.60 -0.06 32.98
CA PHE A 181 6.52 0.88 32.35
C PHE A 181 5.86 2.18 31.86
N THR A 182 4.53 2.28 31.85
CA THR A 182 3.79 3.46 31.33
C THR A 182 2.86 4.11 32.36
N ASP A 183 2.57 3.45 33.49
CA ASP A 183 1.54 3.88 34.45
C ASP A 183 1.84 5.25 35.08
N ASP A 184 2.98 5.40 35.76
CA ASP A 184 3.33 6.65 36.46
C ASP A 184 3.36 7.86 35.52
N ALA A 185 3.99 7.70 34.36
CA ALA A 185 4.06 8.74 33.34
C ALA A 185 2.66 9.11 32.80
N THR A 186 1.79 8.12 32.61
CA THR A 186 0.43 8.35 32.13
C THR A 186 -0.41 9.07 33.17
N ARG A 187 -0.41 8.63 34.43
CA ARG A 187 -1.16 9.29 35.52
C ARG A 187 -0.75 10.75 35.69
N LYS A 188 0.57 10.99 35.77
CA LYS A 188 1.12 12.34 35.87
C LYS A 188 0.74 13.22 34.67
N PHE A 189 0.73 12.65 33.46
CA PHE A 189 0.31 13.36 32.27
C PHE A 189 -1.16 13.80 32.35
N PHE A 190 -2.07 12.94 32.80
CA PHE A 190 -3.48 13.28 32.98
C PHE A 190 -3.69 14.32 34.08
N GLU A 191 -3.03 14.18 35.23
CA GLU A 191 -3.08 15.15 36.34
C GLU A 191 -2.63 16.54 35.88
N ASN A 192 -1.48 16.62 35.19
CA ASN A 192 -0.93 17.87 34.67
C ASN A 192 -1.87 18.57 33.67
N HIS A 193 -2.67 17.80 32.94
CA HIS A 193 -3.63 18.32 31.96
C HIS A 193 -5.06 18.38 32.50
N LYS A 194 -5.25 18.25 33.82
CA LYS A 194 -6.57 18.29 34.49
C LYS A 194 -7.59 17.36 33.82
N TYR A 195 -7.14 16.13 33.52
CA TYR A 195 -7.93 15.09 32.87
C TYR A 195 -8.59 15.53 31.55
N PHE A 196 -8.02 16.53 30.87
CA PHE A 196 -8.51 17.08 29.60
C PHE A 196 -9.97 17.57 29.64
N GLY A 197 -10.45 17.97 30.83
CA GLY A 197 -11.83 18.41 31.04
C GLY A 197 -12.80 17.31 31.48
N LEU A 198 -12.37 16.05 31.54
CA LEU A 198 -13.12 14.99 32.20
C LEU A 198 -13.05 15.17 33.72
N VAL A 199 -14.12 14.80 34.40
CA VAL A 199 -14.17 14.65 35.87
C VAL A 199 -13.25 13.50 36.28
N PRO A 200 -12.27 13.71 37.19
CA PRO A 200 -11.26 12.70 37.55
C PRO A 200 -11.85 11.34 37.96
N GLU A 201 -12.99 11.34 38.66
CA GLU A 201 -13.67 10.14 39.16
C GLU A 201 -14.25 9.25 38.04
N GLN A 202 -14.35 9.77 36.80
CA GLN A 202 -14.78 8.98 35.63
C GLN A 202 -13.61 8.29 34.91
N VAL A 203 -12.37 8.46 35.38
CA VAL A 203 -11.17 7.87 34.77
C VAL A 203 -10.50 6.91 35.76
N THR A 204 -10.43 5.64 35.40
CA THR A 204 -9.75 4.61 36.22
C THR A 204 -8.54 4.06 35.49
N PHE A 205 -7.35 4.27 36.05
CA PHE A 205 -6.11 3.65 35.58
C PHE A 205 -5.87 2.32 36.29
N PHE A 206 -5.51 1.29 35.52
CA PHE A 206 -5.15 -0.02 36.03
C PHE A 206 -4.01 -0.61 35.21
N GLN A 207 -3.19 -1.44 35.83
CA GLN A 207 -2.00 -1.99 35.19
C GLN A 207 -2.26 -3.40 34.69
N GLN A 208 -1.77 -3.71 33.50
CA GLN A 208 -1.62 -5.09 33.05
C GLN A 208 -0.45 -5.79 33.75
N GLY A 209 -0.42 -7.12 33.67
CA GLY A 209 0.63 -7.94 34.23
C GLY A 209 1.92 -7.94 33.40
N THR A 210 2.91 -8.69 33.91
CA THR A 210 4.12 -9.02 33.19
C THR A 210 4.42 -10.50 33.32
N LEU A 211 5.00 -11.09 32.30
CA LEU A 211 5.50 -12.46 32.32
C LEU A 211 7.03 -12.50 32.24
N PRO A 212 7.69 -13.47 32.92
CA PRO A 212 9.09 -13.74 32.71
C PRO A 212 9.38 -14.09 31.25
N CYS A 213 10.50 -13.58 30.75
CA CYS A 213 11.11 -14.05 29.51
C CYS A 213 11.80 -15.38 29.78
N ILE A 214 11.65 -16.33 28.86
CA ILE A 214 12.16 -17.70 29.05
C ILE A 214 13.10 -18.12 27.93
N SER A 215 14.03 -19.03 28.20
CA SER A 215 14.81 -19.74 27.20
C SER A 215 13.95 -20.78 26.47
N LYS A 216 14.51 -21.44 25.44
CA LYS A 216 13.79 -22.47 24.65
C LYS A 216 13.39 -23.70 25.47
N ASP A 217 14.15 -24.00 26.52
CA ASP A 217 13.88 -25.06 27.50
C ASP A 217 12.96 -24.59 28.64
N GLY A 218 12.48 -23.35 28.61
CA GLY A 218 11.49 -22.84 29.56
C GLY A 218 12.05 -22.26 30.86
N ARG A 219 13.38 -22.10 30.98
CA ARG A 219 14.02 -21.48 32.15
C ARG A 219 13.94 -19.95 32.08
N PHE A 220 13.87 -19.29 33.23
CA PHE A 220 13.86 -17.84 33.31
C PHE A 220 15.18 -17.24 32.79
N ILE A 221 15.05 -16.19 31.99
CA ILE A 221 16.18 -15.37 31.59
C ILE A 221 16.40 -14.29 32.64
N MET A 222 17.63 -14.21 33.15
CA MET A 222 18.03 -13.16 34.09
C MET A 222 18.50 -11.92 33.32
N GLU A 223 17.83 -10.77 33.53
CA GLU A 223 18.23 -9.47 32.98
C GLU A 223 19.51 -8.96 33.64
N SER A 224 19.61 -9.16 34.95
CA SER A 224 20.79 -8.89 35.78
C SER A 224 20.94 -10.02 36.81
N PRO A 225 22.08 -10.14 37.52
CA PRO A 225 22.28 -11.20 38.51
C PRO A 225 21.20 -11.27 39.61
N TYR A 226 20.46 -10.19 39.83
CA TYR A 226 19.42 -10.07 40.85
C TYR A 226 18.03 -9.72 40.29
N ARG A 227 17.79 -9.85 38.97
CA ARG A 227 16.50 -9.52 38.36
C ARG A 227 16.14 -10.43 37.19
N VAL A 228 14.94 -10.98 37.22
CA VAL A 228 14.35 -11.74 36.10
C VAL A 228 13.93 -10.78 34.99
N ALA A 229 14.30 -11.09 33.75
CA ALA A 229 13.85 -10.35 32.58
C ALA A 229 12.34 -10.55 32.40
N LYS A 230 11.57 -9.46 32.37
CA LYS A 230 10.10 -9.49 32.22
C LYS A 230 9.64 -8.68 31.02
N ALA A 231 8.52 -9.07 30.44
CA ALA A 231 7.83 -8.33 29.39
C ALA A 231 6.35 -8.17 29.73
N PRO A 232 5.65 -7.13 29.23
CA PRO A 232 4.20 -7.05 29.31
C PRO A 232 3.57 -8.32 28.72
N ASP A 233 2.45 -8.75 29.30
CA ASP A 233 1.73 -9.98 28.94
C ASP A 233 0.85 -9.86 27.68
N GLY A 234 1.15 -8.89 26.80
CA GLY A 234 0.37 -8.57 25.59
C GLY A 234 -0.92 -7.80 25.88
N ASN A 235 -1.59 -7.27 24.85
CA ASN A 235 -2.82 -6.47 25.08
C ASN A 235 -4.02 -7.30 25.56
N GLY A 236 -3.97 -8.63 25.41
CA GLY A 236 -4.91 -9.59 26.00
C GLY A 236 -4.77 -9.75 27.52
N GLY A 237 -3.67 -9.26 28.12
CA GLY A 237 -3.53 -9.15 29.58
C GLY A 237 -4.64 -8.33 30.24
N VAL A 238 -5.40 -7.55 29.45
CA VAL A 238 -6.57 -6.79 29.89
C VAL A 238 -7.60 -7.64 30.63
N TYR A 239 -7.83 -8.89 30.21
CA TYR A 239 -8.83 -9.75 30.83
C TYR A 239 -8.44 -10.14 32.27
N SER A 240 -7.17 -10.51 32.46
CA SER A 240 -6.63 -10.83 33.78
C SER A 240 -6.54 -9.58 34.67
N ALA A 241 -6.14 -8.44 34.09
CA ALA A 241 -6.01 -7.17 34.79
C ALA A 241 -7.37 -6.63 35.29
N LEU A 242 -8.41 -6.69 34.46
CA LEU A 242 -9.77 -6.31 34.85
C LEU A 242 -10.29 -7.17 36.01
N LYS A 243 -10.07 -8.49 35.95
CA LYS A 243 -10.53 -9.44 36.96
C LYS A 243 -9.78 -9.28 38.29
N SER A 244 -8.45 -9.24 38.25
CA SER A 244 -7.62 -9.06 39.44
C SER A 244 -7.87 -7.71 40.13
N SER A 245 -8.16 -6.67 39.35
CA SER A 245 -8.48 -5.33 39.86
C SER A 245 -9.96 -5.14 40.23
N ARG A 246 -10.79 -6.19 40.13
CA ARG A 246 -12.25 -6.17 40.38
C ARG A 246 -13.01 -5.10 39.58
N LEU A 247 -12.54 -4.79 38.38
CA LEU A 247 -13.12 -3.76 37.53
C LEU A 247 -14.35 -4.25 36.77
N LEU A 248 -14.51 -5.56 36.59
CA LEU A 248 -15.72 -6.14 36.02
C LEU A 248 -16.91 -5.94 36.98
N GLU A 249 -16.67 -6.10 38.29
CA GLU A 249 -17.63 -5.82 39.34
C GLU A 249 -17.94 -4.32 39.45
N ASP A 250 -16.92 -3.45 39.36
CA ASP A 250 -17.12 -1.99 39.31
C ASP A 250 -18.00 -1.57 38.12
N MET A 251 -17.73 -2.08 36.92
CA MET A 251 -18.57 -1.85 35.74
C MET A 251 -20.02 -2.30 36.00
N ALA A 252 -20.22 -3.49 36.58
CA ALA A 252 -21.55 -4.01 36.90
C ALA A 252 -22.30 -3.13 37.91
N MET A 253 -21.61 -2.66 38.96
CA MET A 253 -22.17 -1.75 39.98
C MET A 253 -22.58 -0.40 39.39
N ARG A 254 -21.85 0.08 38.37
CA ARG A 254 -22.16 1.33 37.64
C ARG A 254 -23.30 1.18 36.62
N GLY A 255 -23.81 -0.03 36.40
CA GLY A 255 -24.86 -0.29 35.41
C GLY A 255 -24.35 -0.43 33.98
N VAL A 256 -23.05 -0.56 33.79
CA VAL A 256 -22.43 -0.78 32.47
C VAL A 256 -22.90 -2.12 31.91
N ARG A 257 -23.27 -2.12 30.63
CA ARG A 257 -23.65 -3.32 29.86
C ARG A 257 -22.69 -3.60 28.72
N TYR A 258 -22.07 -2.56 28.17
CA TYR A 258 -21.26 -2.62 26.97
C TYR A 258 -19.92 -1.94 27.21
N VAL A 259 -18.86 -2.50 26.65
CA VAL A 259 -17.49 -1.99 26.78
C VAL A 259 -16.89 -1.79 25.40
N ASP A 260 -16.58 -0.54 25.06
CA ASP A 260 -15.90 -0.14 23.83
C ASP A 260 -14.37 -0.18 24.04
N CYS A 261 -13.71 -1.15 23.45
CA CYS A 261 -12.29 -1.44 23.61
C CYS A 261 -11.49 -0.97 22.38
N TYR A 262 -10.44 -0.18 22.61
CA TYR A 262 -9.57 0.28 21.51
C TYR A 262 -8.10 0.49 21.90
N GLY A 263 -7.24 0.47 20.88
CA GLY A 263 -5.81 0.78 21.00
C GLY A 263 -5.51 2.29 20.98
N VAL A 264 -4.56 2.73 21.81
CA VAL A 264 -4.20 4.16 21.95
C VAL A 264 -3.57 4.79 20.69
N ASP A 265 -3.06 3.99 19.76
CA ASP A 265 -2.25 4.43 18.62
C ASP A 265 -3.06 4.97 17.43
N ASN A 266 -4.38 4.84 17.43
CA ASN A 266 -5.22 5.30 16.32
C ASN A 266 -5.68 6.76 16.50
N ALA A 267 -5.14 7.68 15.69
CA ALA A 267 -5.51 9.10 15.75
C ALA A 267 -6.95 9.38 15.30
N LEU A 268 -7.54 8.51 14.46
CA LEU A 268 -8.90 8.65 13.92
C LEU A 268 -9.96 7.87 14.71
N VAL A 269 -9.61 7.24 15.83
CA VAL A 269 -10.58 6.42 16.58
C VAL A 269 -11.84 7.19 16.98
N ARG A 270 -13.00 6.69 16.57
CA ARG A 270 -14.32 7.16 17.04
C ARG A 270 -14.65 6.52 18.39
N VAL A 271 -14.09 7.10 19.46
CA VAL A 271 -14.29 6.62 20.85
C VAL A 271 -15.74 6.76 21.25
N ALA A 272 -16.34 5.68 21.77
CA ALA A 272 -17.75 5.62 22.16
C ALA A 272 -18.71 5.87 20.99
N ASP A 273 -18.40 5.34 19.80
CA ASP A 273 -19.22 5.51 18.60
C ASP A 273 -20.70 5.07 18.78
N PRO A 274 -21.65 6.01 18.78
CA PRO A 274 -23.07 5.69 18.95
C PRO A 274 -23.61 4.79 17.83
N THR A 275 -23.16 4.95 16.58
CA THR A 275 -23.65 4.11 15.47
C THR A 275 -23.19 2.66 15.65
N PHE A 276 -21.92 2.44 16.01
CA PHE A 276 -21.42 1.10 16.28
C PHE A 276 -22.08 0.45 17.50
N LEU A 277 -22.29 1.21 18.58
CA LEU A 277 -23.03 0.72 19.75
C LEU A 277 -24.48 0.37 19.42
N GLY A 278 -25.18 1.21 18.66
CA GLY A 278 -26.56 0.93 18.26
C GLY A 278 -26.69 -0.32 17.37
N TYR A 279 -25.76 -0.50 16.44
CA TYR A 279 -25.65 -1.72 15.64
C TYR A 279 -25.42 -2.95 16.52
N PHE A 280 -24.49 -2.85 17.48
CA PHE A 280 -24.16 -3.94 18.41
C PHE A 280 -25.36 -4.36 19.26
N ILE A 281 -26.08 -3.39 19.82
CA ILE A 281 -27.29 -3.61 20.60
C ILE A 281 -28.38 -4.27 19.75
N GLU A 282 -28.63 -3.76 18.55
CA GLU A 282 -29.67 -4.28 17.67
C GLU A 282 -29.37 -5.71 17.20
N LYS A 283 -28.11 -6.03 16.92
CA LYS A 283 -27.70 -7.39 16.57
C LYS A 283 -27.79 -8.38 17.73
N GLY A 284 -27.76 -7.90 18.98
CA GLY A 284 -27.84 -8.75 20.17
C GLY A 284 -26.70 -9.76 20.27
N VAL A 285 -25.49 -9.37 19.85
CA VAL A 285 -24.30 -10.24 19.84
C VAL A 285 -23.44 -10.03 21.09
N ALA A 286 -22.63 -11.03 21.45
CA ALA A 286 -21.73 -10.97 22.61
C ALA A 286 -20.48 -10.11 22.33
N ALA A 287 -20.00 -10.15 21.09
CA ALA A 287 -18.83 -9.39 20.63
C ALA A 287 -19.07 -8.78 19.25
N ALA A 288 -18.45 -7.64 18.97
CA ALA A 288 -18.35 -7.09 17.64
C ALA A 288 -17.00 -6.42 17.40
N ALA A 289 -16.60 -6.32 16.14
CA ALA A 289 -15.38 -5.64 15.74
C ALA A 289 -15.64 -4.71 14.56
N LYS A 290 -15.08 -3.50 14.62
CA LYS A 290 -14.91 -2.70 13.42
C LYS A 290 -13.78 -3.26 12.58
N VAL A 291 -14.01 -3.34 11.28
CA VAL A 291 -13.02 -3.85 10.31
C VAL A 291 -12.84 -2.85 9.19
N VAL A 292 -11.64 -2.80 8.62
CA VAL A 292 -11.39 -2.10 7.35
C VAL A 292 -11.02 -3.14 6.31
N ARG A 293 -11.22 -2.82 5.04
CA ARG A 293 -10.66 -3.66 3.96
C ARG A 293 -9.13 -3.59 4.01
N LYS A 294 -8.51 -4.76 3.89
CA LYS A 294 -7.08 -4.92 3.69
C LYS A 294 -6.68 -4.21 2.40
N ALA A 295 -5.76 -3.26 2.49
CA ALA A 295 -5.39 -2.37 1.40
C ALA A 295 -4.60 -3.09 0.29
N TYR A 296 -3.76 -4.05 0.68
CA TYR A 296 -2.94 -4.87 -0.20
C TYR A 296 -2.53 -6.18 0.50
N PRO A 297 -2.18 -7.26 -0.23
CA PRO A 297 -1.91 -8.58 0.35
C PRO A 297 -0.85 -8.59 1.47
N GLN A 298 0.18 -7.75 1.38
CA GLN A 298 1.30 -7.69 2.32
C GLN A 298 1.08 -6.72 3.49
N GLU A 299 -0.13 -6.15 3.64
CA GLU A 299 -0.44 -5.27 4.77
C GLU A 299 -0.29 -6.05 6.10
N LYS A 300 0.49 -5.49 7.04
CA LYS A 300 0.80 -6.11 8.34
C LYS A 300 -0.33 -5.90 9.35
N VAL A 301 -1.47 -6.51 9.05
CA VAL A 301 -2.69 -6.49 9.86
C VAL A 301 -3.24 -7.91 9.99
N GLY A 302 -3.66 -8.28 11.19
CA GLY A 302 -4.44 -9.50 11.39
C GLY A 302 -5.77 -9.44 10.63
N VAL A 303 -6.27 -10.59 10.21
CA VAL A 303 -7.52 -10.70 9.44
C VAL A 303 -8.52 -11.60 10.16
N PHE A 304 -9.79 -11.22 10.13
CA PHE A 304 -10.87 -12.07 10.62
C PHE A 304 -11.07 -13.26 9.69
N VAL A 305 -11.13 -14.45 10.29
CA VAL A 305 -11.40 -15.73 9.62
C VAL A 305 -12.40 -16.54 10.43
N ARG A 306 -13.01 -17.52 9.79
CA ARG A 306 -13.80 -18.56 10.46
C ARG A 306 -12.93 -19.81 10.59
N ARG A 307 -12.79 -20.37 11.79
CA ARG A 307 -12.05 -21.62 12.02
C ARG A 307 -12.97 -22.83 11.89
N GLY A 308 -12.76 -23.66 10.88
CA GLY A 308 -13.61 -24.82 10.56
C GLY A 308 -14.99 -24.46 10.02
N LYS A 309 -15.69 -25.45 9.45
CA LYS A 309 -17.06 -25.26 8.93
C LYS A 309 -18.02 -24.91 10.07
N ALA A 310 -18.58 -23.70 10.02
CA ALA A 310 -19.47 -23.13 11.03
C ALA A 310 -18.83 -22.85 12.41
N GLY A 311 -17.50 -22.80 12.53
CA GLY A 311 -16.85 -22.42 13.78
C GLY A 311 -16.87 -20.91 14.07
N PRO A 312 -16.27 -20.49 15.21
CA PRO A 312 -16.25 -19.10 15.63
C PRO A 312 -15.41 -18.24 14.69
N LEU A 313 -15.69 -16.93 14.71
CA LEU A 313 -14.79 -15.95 14.12
C LEU A 313 -13.56 -15.80 15.02
N THR A 314 -12.39 -15.78 14.42
CA THR A 314 -11.11 -15.56 15.11
C THR A 314 -10.26 -14.63 14.25
N VAL A 315 -9.18 -14.10 14.80
CA VAL A 315 -8.20 -13.32 14.06
C VAL A 315 -6.97 -14.19 13.84
N VAL A 316 -6.49 -14.24 12.60
CA VAL A 316 -5.17 -14.78 12.27
C VAL A 316 -4.25 -13.60 12.09
N GLU A 317 -3.16 -13.57 12.85
CA GLU A 317 -2.18 -12.49 12.72
C GLU A 317 -1.42 -12.54 11.40
N TYR A 318 -0.92 -11.39 10.94
CA TYR A 318 -0.24 -11.32 9.65
C TYR A 318 1.01 -12.21 9.58
N SER A 319 1.64 -12.52 10.71
CA SER A 319 2.78 -13.44 10.80
C SER A 319 2.39 -14.92 10.73
N GLU A 320 1.10 -15.22 10.90
CA GLU A 320 0.54 -16.58 10.94
C GLU A 320 -0.29 -16.90 9.67
N LEU A 321 -0.58 -15.88 8.83
CA LEU A 321 -1.32 -16.06 7.58
C LEU A 321 -0.39 -16.41 6.42
N ASP A 322 -0.62 -17.57 5.79
CA ASP A 322 0.13 -18.00 4.62
C ASP A 322 0.08 -16.97 3.48
N SER A 323 1.21 -16.77 2.79
CA SER A 323 1.33 -15.78 1.71
C SER A 323 0.39 -16.04 0.53
N SER A 324 0.08 -17.31 0.26
CA SER A 324 -0.89 -17.75 -0.76
C SER A 324 -2.32 -17.33 -0.39
N LEU A 325 -2.72 -17.53 0.86
CA LEU A 325 -4.03 -17.10 1.38
C LEU A 325 -4.14 -15.58 1.47
N ALA A 326 -3.06 -14.92 1.89
CA ALA A 326 -2.97 -13.47 1.99
C ALA A 326 -3.19 -12.77 0.64
N SER A 327 -2.84 -13.44 -0.47
CA SER A 327 -2.95 -12.94 -1.85
C SER A 327 -4.14 -13.53 -2.62
N GLU A 328 -4.98 -14.35 -1.98
CA GLU A 328 -6.11 -15.00 -2.64
C GLU A 328 -7.18 -13.97 -3.04
N ILE A 329 -7.64 -14.02 -4.29
CA ILE A 329 -8.64 -13.12 -4.86
C ILE A 329 -9.98 -13.84 -5.02
N ASN A 330 -11.06 -13.19 -4.60
CA ASN A 330 -12.41 -13.57 -4.94
C ASN A 330 -12.66 -13.25 -6.43
N GLN A 331 -12.83 -14.29 -7.25
CA GLN A 331 -13.01 -14.17 -8.70
C GLN A 331 -14.27 -13.41 -9.12
N VAL A 332 -15.29 -13.33 -8.25
CA VAL A 332 -16.54 -12.60 -8.54
C VAL A 332 -16.39 -11.11 -8.26
N THR A 333 -15.80 -10.76 -7.11
CA THR A 333 -15.69 -9.35 -6.69
C THR A 333 -14.38 -8.69 -7.10
N GLY A 334 -13.37 -9.46 -7.50
CA GLY A 334 -12.01 -8.99 -7.79
C GLY A 334 -11.24 -8.53 -6.54
N ARG A 335 -11.78 -8.76 -5.34
CA ARG A 335 -11.22 -8.31 -4.06
C ARG A 335 -10.46 -9.43 -3.36
N LEU A 336 -9.60 -9.08 -2.40
CA LEU A 336 -8.95 -10.06 -1.53
C LEU A 336 -10.00 -10.88 -0.77
N ARG A 337 -9.80 -12.19 -0.73
CA ARG A 337 -10.71 -13.14 -0.07
C ARG A 337 -10.59 -13.02 1.46
N PHE A 338 -9.37 -12.83 1.95
CA PHE A 338 -9.05 -12.56 3.36
C PHE A 338 -8.80 -11.05 3.56
N CYS A 339 -9.88 -10.27 3.58
CA CYS A 339 -9.80 -8.81 3.52
C CYS A 339 -10.28 -8.07 4.78
N TRP A 340 -10.91 -8.72 5.75
CA TRP A 340 -11.47 -8.05 6.92
C TRP A 340 -10.41 -7.85 8.00
N SER A 341 -9.71 -6.71 7.93
CA SER A 341 -8.60 -6.40 8.82
C SER A 341 -9.09 -6.05 10.24
N ASN A 342 -8.45 -6.66 11.22
CA ASN A 342 -8.60 -6.29 12.63
C ASN A 342 -7.85 -4.99 12.91
N VAL A 343 -8.59 -3.93 13.26
CA VAL A 343 -8.04 -2.61 13.59
C VAL A 343 -8.07 -2.29 15.09
N CYS A 344 -8.29 -3.31 15.93
CA CYS A 344 -8.34 -3.18 17.39
C CYS A 344 -9.39 -2.15 17.85
N LEU A 345 -10.62 -2.29 17.31
CA LEU A 345 -11.81 -1.54 17.67
C LEU A 345 -12.93 -2.54 17.95
N HIS A 346 -13.14 -2.90 19.21
CA HIS A 346 -13.99 -4.02 19.62
C HIS A 346 -15.07 -3.56 20.59
N MET A 347 -16.26 -4.15 20.50
CA MET A 347 -17.34 -3.96 21.47
C MET A 347 -17.66 -5.30 22.11
N PHE A 348 -17.73 -5.33 23.44
CA PHE A 348 -18.09 -6.53 24.19
C PHE A 348 -19.27 -6.25 25.12
N THR A 349 -20.10 -7.26 25.37
CA THR A 349 -20.98 -7.22 26.54
C THR A 349 -20.16 -7.46 27.80
N LEU A 350 -20.56 -6.84 28.91
CA LEU A 350 -19.89 -7.04 30.20
C LEU A 350 -19.93 -8.52 30.64
N GLU A 351 -21.05 -9.19 30.38
CA GLU A 351 -21.22 -10.63 30.67
C GLU A 351 -20.20 -11.48 29.91
N PHE A 352 -20.05 -11.24 28.61
CA PHE A 352 -19.07 -11.95 27.80
C PHE A 352 -17.64 -11.65 28.24
N LEU A 353 -17.34 -10.40 28.59
CA LEU A 353 -16.02 -10.00 29.09
C LEU A 353 -15.63 -10.76 30.37
N ASN A 354 -16.59 -10.99 31.27
CA ASN A 354 -16.38 -11.81 32.46
C ASN A 354 -16.19 -13.30 32.13
N GLN A 355 -16.97 -13.85 31.19
CA GLN A 355 -16.81 -15.23 30.75
C GLN A 355 -15.42 -15.47 30.13
N VAL A 356 -14.98 -14.58 29.24
CA VAL A 356 -13.73 -14.75 28.50
C VAL A 356 -12.50 -14.62 29.40
N ALA A 357 -12.56 -13.75 30.42
CA ALA A 357 -11.51 -13.66 31.43
C ALA A 357 -11.31 -14.97 32.21
N ASN A 358 -12.39 -15.74 32.42
CA ASN A 358 -12.30 -17.07 33.04
C ASN A 358 -11.80 -18.14 32.06
N GLY A 359 -12.30 -18.14 30.82
CA GLY A 359 -11.91 -19.11 29.79
C GLY A 359 -10.43 -19.03 29.44
N LEU A 360 -9.95 -17.83 29.17
CA LEU A 360 -8.55 -17.59 28.82
C LEU A 360 -7.59 -17.94 29.95
N GLU A 361 -7.91 -17.58 31.18
CA GLU A 361 -7.09 -17.95 32.35
C GLU A 361 -7.05 -19.46 32.55
N LYS A 362 -8.18 -20.16 32.32
CA LYS A 362 -8.25 -21.63 32.40
C LYS A 362 -7.36 -22.29 31.35
N ASP A 363 -7.39 -21.81 30.11
CA ASP A 363 -6.63 -22.42 29.01
C ASP A 363 -5.14 -22.06 29.08
N SER A 364 -4.80 -20.85 29.54
CA SER A 364 -3.41 -20.38 29.73
C SER A 364 -2.53 -20.52 28.49
N ILE A 365 -3.12 -20.37 27.29
CA ILE A 365 -2.41 -20.41 26.02
C ILE A 365 -2.03 -18.97 25.63
N PHE A 366 -0.74 -18.73 25.46
CA PHE A 366 -0.17 -17.46 25.04
C PHE A 366 0.56 -17.64 23.70
N HIS A 367 0.58 -16.59 22.89
CA HIS A 367 1.40 -16.53 21.68
C HIS A 367 2.85 -16.38 22.07
N VAL A 368 3.70 -17.25 21.52
CA VAL A 368 5.13 -17.32 21.84
C VAL A 368 5.91 -16.72 20.69
N SER A 369 6.77 -15.73 20.98
CA SER A 369 7.64 -15.12 19.97
C SER A 369 9.10 -15.09 20.41
N GLU A 370 9.99 -15.49 19.51
CA GLU A 370 11.43 -15.42 19.75
C GLU A 370 11.93 -13.98 19.57
N LYS A 371 12.67 -13.47 20.56
CA LYS A 371 13.16 -12.09 20.63
C LYS A 371 14.59 -12.06 21.17
N LYS A 372 15.30 -10.98 20.86
CA LYS A 372 16.56 -10.62 21.52
C LYS A 372 16.22 -9.95 22.85
N ILE A 373 16.65 -10.54 23.96
CA ILE A 373 16.26 -10.17 25.32
C ILE A 373 17.53 -9.76 26.10
N PRO A 374 17.54 -8.59 26.77
CA PRO A 374 18.62 -8.22 27.68
C PRO A 374 18.89 -9.31 28.70
N SER A 375 20.17 -9.64 28.94
CA SER A 375 20.56 -10.64 29.92
C SER A 375 21.87 -10.28 30.61
N ILE A 376 22.23 -11.06 31.64
CA ILE A 376 23.54 -10.97 32.31
C ILE A 376 24.75 -11.07 31.37
N HIS A 377 24.58 -11.62 30.16
CA HIS A 377 25.61 -11.72 29.11
C HIS A 377 25.42 -10.67 28.00
N GLY A 378 24.77 -9.55 28.30
CA GLY A 378 24.39 -8.52 27.34
C GLY A 378 23.03 -8.82 26.72
N TYR A 379 22.98 -9.70 25.73
CA TYR A 379 21.72 -10.11 25.09
C TYR A 379 21.72 -11.59 24.77
N THR A 380 20.58 -12.25 24.99
CA THR A 380 20.35 -13.63 24.57
C THR A 380 19.09 -13.74 23.71
N MET A 381 19.00 -14.81 22.92
CA MET A 381 17.74 -15.16 22.25
C MET A 381 16.84 -15.89 23.25
N GLY A 382 15.60 -15.42 23.39
CA GLY A 382 14.62 -15.97 24.30
C GLY A 382 13.21 -15.82 23.77
N LEU A 383 12.26 -16.38 24.49
CA LEU A 383 10.84 -16.39 24.15
C LEU A 383 10.11 -15.39 25.03
N LYS A 384 9.28 -14.56 24.38
CA LYS A 384 8.26 -13.73 25.03
C LYS A 384 6.89 -14.35 24.79
N MET A 385 6.08 -14.38 25.83
CA MET A 385 4.71 -14.87 25.79
C MET A 385 3.75 -13.70 25.93
N GLU A 386 2.85 -13.56 24.97
CA GLU A 386 1.87 -12.48 24.91
C GLU A 386 0.49 -13.06 24.63
N GLN A 387 -0.52 -12.47 25.25
CA GLN A 387 -1.90 -12.73 24.90
C GLN A 387 -2.45 -11.55 24.11
N PHE A 388 -3.36 -11.81 23.17
CA PHE A 388 -3.98 -10.76 22.38
C PHE A 388 -5.44 -10.52 22.75
N ILE A 389 -5.88 -9.26 22.66
CA ILE A 389 -7.27 -8.90 22.96
C ILE A 389 -8.25 -9.64 22.04
N PHE A 390 -7.86 -9.93 20.80
CA PHE A 390 -8.72 -10.65 19.85
C PHE A 390 -8.82 -12.16 20.13
N ASP A 391 -8.04 -12.73 21.05
CA ASP A 391 -8.17 -14.14 21.44
C ASP A 391 -9.54 -14.42 22.06
N ALA A 392 -10.20 -13.37 22.56
CA ALA A 392 -11.56 -13.47 23.06
C ALA A 392 -12.56 -13.96 22.00
N PHE A 393 -12.37 -13.65 20.71
CA PHE A 393 -13.37 -14.01 19.69
C PHE A 393 -13.57 -15.53 19.56
N ALA A 394 -12.57 -16.35 19.92
CA ALA A 394 -12.69 -17.80 19.97
C ALA A 394 -13.73 -18.30 21.01
N TYR A 395 -13.97 -17.52 22.07
CA TYR A 395 -14.92 -17.83 23.14
C TYR A 395 -16.30 -17.20 22.91
N SER A 396 -16.43 -16.34 21.90
CA SER A 396 -17.66 -15.61 21.64
C SER A 396 -18.75 -16.53 21.08
N PRO A 397 -19.93 -16.60 21.71
CA PRO A 397 -21.06 -17.35 21.13
C PRO A 397 -21.60 -16.69 19.87
N SER A 398 -21.38 -15.37 19.70
CA SER A 398 -21.85 -14.61 18.55
C SER A 398 -20.99 -13.37 18.33
N THR A 399 -20.45 -13.24 17.11
CA THR A 399 -19.58 -12.13 16.72
C THR A 399 -20.11 -11.45 15.47
N ALA A 400 -20.23 -10.12 15.48
CA ALA A 400 -20.57 -9.32 14.31
C ALA A 400 -19.36 -8.49 13.83
N LEU A 401 -19.18 -8.39 12.51
CA LEU A 401 -18.20 -7.49 11.91
C LEU A 401 -18.90 -6.26 11.33
N PHE A 402 -18.31 -5.09 11.54
CA PHE A 402 -18.84 -3.79 11.12
C PHE A 402 -17.79 -3.05 10.30
N GLU A 403 -17.95 -3.00 8.99
CA GLU A 403 -16.99 -2.33 8.11
C GLU A 403 -16.97 -0.80 8.35
N VAL A 404 -15.79 -0.19 8.38
CA VAL A 404 -15.64 1.27 8.41
C VAL A 404 -14.67 1.73 7.34
N LEU A 405 -14.79 2.99 6.93
CA LEU A 405 -13.86 3.60 6.00
C LEU A 405 -12.55 3.91 6.73
N ARG A 406 -11.43 3.44 6.17
CA ARG A 406 -10.09 3.62 6.74
C ARG A 406 -9.77 5.09 6.96
N GLU A 407 -10.05 5.91 5.96
CA GLU A 407 -9.80 7.34 5.95
C GLU A 407 -10.71 8.14 6.90
N GLU A 408 -11.67 7.50 7.56
CA GLU A 408 -12.52 8.12 8.59
C GLU A 408 -12.19 7.62 10.01
N GLU A 409 -11.75 6.37 10.15
CA GLU A 409 -11.68 5.73 11.47
C GLU A 409 -10.35 5.02 11.78
N PHE A 410 -9.40 4.94 10.85
CA PHE A 410 -8.14 4.19 11.06
C PHE A 410 -6.89 4.93 10.55
N ALA A 411 -6.18 5.55 11.49
CA ALA A 411 -4.90 6.23 11.28
C ALA A 411 -3.90 5.87 12.41
N PRO A 412 -3.31 4.66 12.37
CA PRO A 412 -2.40 4.19 13.41
C PRO A 412 -1.04 4.92 13.40
N VAL A 413 -0.49 5.14 14.60
CA VAL A 413 0.84 5.73 14.83
C VAL A 413 1.75 4.68 15.44
N LYS A 414 2.47 3.95 14.60
CA LYS A 414 3.29 2.80 14.98
C LYS A 414 4.78 2.99 14.75
N ASN A 415 5.15 3.77 13.73
CA ASN A 415 6.54 3.94 13.29
C ASN A 415 6.95 5.42 13.30
N ALA A 416 8.23 5.70 13.53
CA ALA A 416 8.75 7.06 13.44
C ALA A 416 8.63 7.64 12.00
N ASN A 417 8.60 8.97 11.90
CA ASN A 417 8.68 9.68 10.62
C ASN A 417 9.93 9.24 9.84
N GLY A 418 9.79 9.05 8.52
CA GLY A 418 10.80 8.42 7.65
C GLY A 418 10.52 6.96 7.30
N SER A 419 9.59 6.31 8.00
CA SER A 419 9.03 5.02 7.58
C SER A 419 7.97 5.20 6.49
N ASN A 420 7.72 4.15 5.69
CA ASN A 420 6.79 4.21 4.56
C ASN A 420 5.29 4.18 4.95
N PHE A 421 4.94 3.81 6.19
CA PHE A 421 3.55 3.62 6.64
C PHE A 421 3.41 3.81 8.16
N ASP A 422 2.18 4.05 8.62
CA ASP A 422 1.76 4.20 10.04
C ASP A 422 2.63 5.16 10.86
N THR A 423 2.91 6.33 10.28
CA THR A 423 3.74 7.39 10.87
C THR A 423 2.90 8.53 11.45
N PRO A 424 3.44 9.33 12.40
CA PRO A 424 2.82 10.56 12.85
C PRO A 424 2.38 11.48 11.71
N ASP A 425 3.22 11.67 10.68
CA ASP A 425 2.88 12.52 9.53
C ASP A 425 1.72 11.94 8.70
N SER A 426 1.68 10.62 8.50
CA SER A 426 0.56 9.98 7.80
C SER A 426 -0.76 10.10 8.58
N ALA A 427 -0.71 9.94 9.90
CA ALA A 427 -1.87 10.07 10.76
C ALA A 427 -2.38 11.52 10.81
N ARG A 428 -1.47 12.49 10.96
CA ARG A 428 -1.77 13.92 10.87
C ARG A 428 -2.49 14.25 9.57
N LEU A 429 -1.96 13.78 8.45
CA LEU A 429 -2.53 14.05 7.13
C LEU A 429 -3.94 13.47 6.97
N LEU A 430 -4.19 12.27 7.48
CA LEU A 430 -5.52 11.64 7.45
C LEU A 430 -6.54 12.43 8.28
N VAL A 431 -6.18 12.86 9.50
CA VAL A 431 -7.03 13.71 10.35
C VAL A 431 -7.38 15.02 9.63
N LEU A 432 -6.37 15.73 9.12
CA LEU A 432 -6.56 17.01 8.45
C LEU A 432 -7.42 16.88 7.17
N ARG A 433 -7.28 15.78 6.42
CA ARG A 433 -8.10 15.49 5.23
C ARG A 433 -9.54 15.17 5.60
N LEU A 434 -9.77 14.39 6.66
CA LEU A 434 -11.11 14.10 7.15
C LEU A 434 -11.87 15.39 7.50
N HIS A 435 -11.27 16.23 8.32
CA HIS A 435 -11.87 17.50 8.74
C HIS A 435 -12.07 18.46 7.57
N SER A 436 -11.17 18.48 6.59
CA SER A 436 -11.35 19.25 5.35
C SER A 436 -12.60 18.79 4.58
N ARG A 437 -12.88 17.48 4.52
CA ARG A 437 -14.12 16.95 3.93
C ARG A 437 -15.35 17.38 4.73
N TRP A 438 -15.28 17.40 6.06
CA TRP A 438 -16.37 17.88 6.91
C TRP A 438 -16.72 19.35 6.65
N VAL A 439 -15.72 20.23 6.53
CA VAL A 439 -15.94 21.64 6.19
C VAL A 439 -16.66 21.79 4.85
N VAL A 440 -16.22 21.04 3.83
CA VAL A 440 -16.85 21.08 2.50
C VAL A 440 -18.27 20.54 2.55
N ALA A 441 -18.51 19.44 3.27
CA ALA A 441 -19.84 18.86 3.46
C ALA A 441 -20.80 19.84 4.17
N ALA A 442 -20.30 20.64 5.11
CA ALA A 442 -21.05 21.68 5.82
C ALA A 442 -21.29 22.96 5.00
N GLY A 443 -20.88 23.00 3.72
CA GLY A 443 -21.06 24.14 2.82
C GLY A 443 -19.93 25.17 2.84
N GLY A 444 -18.83 24.89 3.55
CA GLY A 444 -17.61 25.69 3.53
C GLY A 444 -16.77 25.48 2.25
N PHE A 445 -15.81 26.36 2.00
CA PHE A 445 -14.86 26.24 0.90
C PHE A 445 -13.44 26.52 1.38
N LEU A 446 -12.46 25.81 0.84
CA LEU A 446 -11.05 25.97 1.18
C LEU A 446 -10.36 26.86 0.15
N THR A 447 -9.76 27.97 0.56
CA THR A 447 -9.00 28.86 -0.33
C THR A 447 -7.54 28.40 -0.44
N HIS A 448 -7.09 28.10 -1.65
CA HIS A 448 -5.75 27.54 -1.91
C HIS A 448 -4.66 28.63 -1.98
N SER A 449 -4.26 29.18 -0.84
CA SER A 449 -3.10 30.08 -0.75
C SER A 449 -1.81 29.38 -0.28
N VAL A 450 -1.86 28.08 0.06
CA VAL A 450 -0.72 27.28 0.58
C VAL A 450 -0.78 25.84 0.02
N PRO A 451 0.33 25.09 -0.13
CA PRO A 451 0.35 23.76 -0.77
C PRO A 451 -0.40 22.63 -0.04
N LEU A 452 -0.96 21.66 -0.81
CA LEU A 452 -1.87 20.59 -0.36
C LEU A 452 -1.39 19.66 0.76
N TYR A 453 -0.07 19.55 0.98
CA TYR A 453 0.50 18.72 2.06
C TYR A 453 0.60 19.44 3.41
N THR A 454 0.39 20.77 3.42
CA THR A 454 0.27 21.62 4.61
C THR A 454 -1.15 22.20 4.77
N THR A 455 -2.01 22.07 3.76
CA THR A 455 -3.41 22.47 3.85
C THR A 455 -4.28 21.32 4.32
N GLY A 456 -4.64 21.36 5.58
CA GLY A 456 -5.92 20.80 5.96
C GLY A 456 -6.42 21.47 7.23
N VAL A 457 -7.72 21.35 7.44
CA VAL A 457 -8.36 21.95 8.60
C VAL A 457 -8.23 20.99 9.77
N GLU A 458 -7.99 21.53 10.96
CA GLU A 458 -8.23 20.78 12.18
C GLU A 458 -9.56 21.25 12.78
N ILE A 459 -10.48 20.33 13.00
CA ILE A 459 -11.71 20.56 13.77
C ILE A 459 -11.50 19.88 15.12
N SER A 460 -11.64 20.65 16.20
CA SER A 460 -11.58 20.11 17.55
C SER A 460 -12.72 19.11 17.77
N PRO A 461 -12.49 17.94 18.40
CA PRO A 461 -13.57 17.01 18.74
C PRO A 461 -14.69 17.65 19.58
N LEU A 462 -14.37 18.64 20.43
CA LEU A 462 -15.38 19.43 21.16
C LEU A 462 -16.34 20.22 20.25
N GLY A 463 -15.92 20.57 19.03
CA GLY A 463 -16.74 21.25 18.04
C GLY A 463 -17.61 20.29 17.23
N SER A 464 -17.04 19.15 16.84
CA SER A 464 -17.71 18.13 16.02
C SER A 464 -17.06 16.76 16.22
N TYR A 465 -17.87 15.74 16.46
CA TYR A 465 -17.43 14.35 16.67
C TYR A 465 -17.20 13.60 15.35
N ALA A 466 -18.12 13.75 14.40
CA ALA A 466 -18.15 13.04 13.13
C ALA A 466 -18.52 13.94 11.93
N GLY A 467 -18.47 15.26 12.09
CA GLY A 467 -18.80 16.26 11.06
C GLY A 467 -20.11 17.00 11.27
N GLU A 468 -20.87 16.67 12.32
CA GLU A 468 -22.10 17.36 12.71
C GLU A 468 -21.85 18.76 13.29
N ASN A 469 -22.89 19.62 13.27
CA ASN A 469 -22.89 20.97 13.86
C ASN A 469 -21.93 21.98 13.23
N LEU A 470 -21.47 21.74 12.01
CA LEU A 470 -20.55 22.63 11.29
C LEU A 470 -21.28 23.62 10.37
N GLU A 471 -22.52 23.34 10.00
CA GLU A 471 -23.31 24.14 9.07
C GLU A 471 -23.51 25.55 9.61
N ALA A 472 -23.77 25.73 10.91
CA ALA A 472 -23.94 27.06 11.51
C ALA A 472 -22.66 27.92 11.43
N ILE A 473 -21.48 27.28 11.37
CA ILE A 473 -20.18 27.97 11.29
C ILE A 473 -19.90 28.39 9.85
N PHE A 474 -20.28 27.55 8.88
CA PHE A 474 -19.89 27.73 7.47
C PHE A 474 -21.03 28.20 6.54
N SER A 475 -22.29 28.21 7.00
CA SER A 475 -23.44 28.71 6.24
C SER A 475 -23.83 30.15 6.65
N GLY A 476 -23.51 31.14 5.80
CA GLY A 476 -23.94 32.53 6.01
C GLY A 476 -25.39 32.80 5.58
N GLU A 477 -26.16 33.49 6.44
CA GLU A 477 -27.62 33.72 6.31
C GLU A 477 -28.11 34.45 5.04
N LYS A 478 -27.23 35.10 4.26
CA LYS A 478 -27.63 35.79 3.01
C LYS A 478 -27.79 34.90 1.78
N LYS A 479 -27.58 33.58 1.88
CA LYS A 479 -27.57 32.69 0.70
C LYS A 479 -28.83 31.84 0.49
N ARG A 480 -29.74 31.69 1.47
CA ARG A 480 -30.85 30.72 1.43
C ARG A 480 -31.74 30.79 0.19
N GLU A 481 -32.03 31.98 -0.33
CA GLU A 481 -32.93 32.16 -1.49
C GLU A 481 -32.25 31.83 -2.83
N VAL A 482 -30.93 32.03 -2.92
CA VAL A 482 -30.14 31.72 -4.11
C VAL A 482 -29.67 30.26 -4.11
N THR A 483 -29.37 29.68 -2.94
CA THR A 483 -29.00 28.26 -2.82
C THR A 483 -30.20 27.34 -2.96
N SER A 484 -31.39 27.65 -2.42
CA SER A 484 -32.57 26.79 -2.61
C SER A 484 -32.93 26.65 -4.09
N LYS A 485 -32.88 27.75 -4.86
CA LYS A 485 -33.12 27.75 -6.31
C LYS A 485 -32.04 26.98 -7.07
N ARG A 486 -30.76 27.14 -6.70
CA ARG A 486 -29.64 26.40 -7.33
C ARG A 486 -29.61 24.92 -6.98
N VAL A 487 -30.01 24.53 -5.77
CA VAL A 487 -30.09 23.14 -5.33
C VAL A 487 -31.23 22.45 -6.07
N MET A 488 -32.42 23.06 -6.12
CA MET A 488 -33.55 22.51 -6.88
C MET A 488 -33.23 22.39 -8.38
N GLU A 489 -32.54 23.38 -8.96
CA GLU A 489 -32.09 23.33 -10.35
C GLU A 489 -30.93 22.35 -10.61
N MET A 490 -30.15 21.99 -9.58
CA MET A 490 -29.08 20.99 -9.67
C MET A 490 -29.63 19.58 -9.47
N GLU A 491 -30.61 19.40 -8.58
CA GLU A 491 -31.36 18.15 -8.43
C GLU A 491 -32.10 17.80 -9.72
N VAL A 492 -32.73 18.77 -10.39
CA VAL A 492 -33.33 18.57 -11.71
C VAL A 492 -32.27 18.16 -12.74
N LEU A 493 -31.11 18.81 -12.74
CA LEU A 493 -30.04 18.53 -13.71
C LEU A 493 -29.34 17.18 -13.45
N MET A 494 -29.22 16.78 -12.19
CA MET A 494 -28.75 15.44 -11.80
C MET A 494 -29.79 14.38 -12.13
N GLY A 495 -31.08 14.63 -11.89
CA GLY A 495 -32.17 13.75 -12.33
C GLY A 495 -32.13 13.51 -13.84
N GLU A 496 -32.02 14.57 -14.64
CA GLU A 496 -31.87 14.48 -16.10
C GLU A 496 -30.61 13.69 -16.53
N ALA A 497 -29.53 13.77 -15.76
CA ALA A 497 -28.30 13.02 -16.02
C ALA A 497 -28.44 11.53 -15.66
N PHE A 498 -29.05 11.21 -14.51
CA PHE A 498 -29.34 9.83 -14.13
C PHE A 498 -30.32 9.16 -15.10
N ASP A 499 -31.35 9.87 -15.54
CA ASP A 499 -32.27 9.39 -16.56
C ASP A 499 -31.57 9.13 -17.89
N ALA A 500 -30.67 10.02 -18.32
CA ALA A 500 -29.91 9.85 -19.55
C ALA A 500 -28.91 8.68 -19.47
N VAL A 501 -28.25 8.48 -18.31
CA VAL A 501 -27.35 7.32 -18.08
C VAL A 501 -28.16 6.02 -18.01
N SER A 502 -29.34 6.03 -17.41
CA SER A 502 -30.23 4.87 -17.35
C SER A 502 -30.77 4.50 -18.73
N ALA A 503 -31.22 5.50 -19.51
CA ALA A 503 -31.65 5.33 -20.89
C ALA A 503 -30.50 4.85 -21.80
N MET A 504 -29.28 5.38 -21.60
CA MET A 504 -28.07 4.90 -22.27
C MET A 504 -27.82 3.42 -22.00
N LYS A 505 -27.90 3.00 -20.73
CA LYS A 505 -27.71 1.61 -20.34
C LYS A 505 -28.76 0.71 -21.01
N LYS A 506 -30.02 1.16 -21.07
CA LYS A 506 -31.10 0.43 -21.78
C LYS A 506 -30.86 0.36 -23.29
N ALA A 507 -30.44 1.45 -23.92
CA ALA A 507 -30.10 1.49 -25.34
C ALA A 507 -28.90 0.57 -25.66
N TYR A 508 -27.92 0.52 -24.77
CA TYR A 508 -26.77 -0.37 -24.89
C TYR A 508 -27.13 -1.84 -24.72
N VAL A 509 -28.07 -2.18 -23.83
CA VAL A 509 -28.60 -3.55 -23.71
C VAL A 509 -29.36 -3.95 -24.99
N ASN A 510 -30.20 -3.07 -25.54
CA ASN A 510 -30.89 -3.33 -26.81
C ASN A 510 -29.90 -3.51 -27.97
N LEU A 511 -28.77 -2.81 -27.95
CA LEU A 511 -27.68 -2.98 -28.90
C LEU A 511 -27.05 -4.37 -28.77
N GLN A 512 -26.79 -4.83 -27.54
CA GLN A 512 -26.28 -6.19 -27.26
C GLN A 512 -27.28 -7.29 -27.65
N GLU A 513 -28.58 -7.08 -27.43
CA GLU A 513 -29.63 -8.03 -27.84
C GLU A 513 -29.78 -8.10 -29.36
N ALA A 514 -29.60 -6.98 -30.08
CA ALA A 514 -29.60 -6.95 -31.53
C ALA A 514 -28.36 -7.63 -32.15
N HIS A 515 -27.31 -7.88 -31.36
CA HIS A 515 -26.09 -8.56 -31.80
C HIS A 515 -26.25 -10.08 -31.86
N CYS A 516 -27.21 -10.69 -31.16
CA CYS A 516 -27.36 -12.15 -31.13
C CYS A 516 -28.81 -12.63 -30.88
N PRO A 517 -29.49 -13.20 -31.90
CA PRO A 517 -29.05 -13.30 -33.29
C PRO A 517 -29.01 -11.92 -33.97
N TRP A 518 -28.06 -11.74 -34.89
CA TRP A 518 -27.82 -10.46 -35.57
C TRP A 518 -29.06 -9.97 -36.32
N ASP A 519 -29.60 -8.82 -35.89
CA ASP A 519 -30.76 -8.17 -36.49
C ASP A 519 -30.36 -6.74 -36.93
N PRO A 520 -30.13 -6.50 -38.25
CA PRO A 520 -29.58 -5.24 -38.74
C PRO A 520 -30.51 -4.04 -38.54
N GLU A 521 -31.84 -4.24 -38.52
CA GLU A 521 -32.78 -3.13 -38.32
C GLU A 521 -32.88 -2.76 -36.84
N LYS A 522 -32.87 -3.75 -35.94
CA LYS A 522 -32.76 -3.48 -34.49
C LYS A 522 -31.42 -2.85 -34.12
N MET A 523 -30.34 -3.26 -34.79
CA MET A 523 -29.00 -2.68 -34.59
C MET A 523 -28.99 -1.19 -34.92
N ARG A 524 -29.57 -0.82 -36.08
CA ARG A 524 -29.69 0.58 -36.51
C ARG A 524 -30.51 1.42 -35.53
N MET A 525 -31.63 0.88 -35.05
CA MET A 525 -32.50 1.56 -34.08
C MET A 525 -31.83 1.73 -32.71
N ALA A 526 -31.09 0.72 -32.24
CA ALA A 526 -30.36 0.77 -30.98
C ALA A 526 -29.16 1.73 -31.04
N ASP A 527 -28.43 1.77 -32.16
CA ASP A 527 -27.31 2.70 -32.38
C ASP A 527 -27.79 4.17 -32.38
N VAL A 528 -28.90 4.46 -33.07
CA VAL A 528 -29.53 5.79 -33.05
C VAL A 528 -29.91 6.20 -31.62
N ALA A 529 -30.43 5.29 -30.81
CA ALA A 529 -30.79 5.56 -29.42
C ALA A 529 -29.56 5.84 -28.54
N VAL A 530 -28.47 5.08 -28.70
CA VAL A 530 -27.19 5.32 -28.00
C VAL A 530 -26.62 6.70 -28.36
N VAL A 531 -26.58 7.04 -29.65
CA VAL A 531 -26.06 8.34 -30.10
C VAL A 531 -26.93 9.49 -29.59
N ALA A 532 -28.25 9.32 -29.55
CA ALA A 532 -29.17 10.33 -29.00
C ALA A 532 -28.90 10.61 -27.51
N GLU A 533 -28.72 9.57 -26.69
CA GLU A 533 -28.43 9.74 -25.27
C GLU A 533 -27.02 10.29 -25.01
N LEU A 534 -26.02 9.97 -25.86
CA LEU A 534 -24.67 10.56 -25.77
C LEU A 534 -24.72 12.06 -26.02
N ARG A 535 -25.51 12.49 -27.01
CA ARG A 535 -25.76 13.92 -27.28
C ARG A 535 -26.47 14.59 -26.11
N ARG A 536 -27.45 13.92 -25.50
CA ARG A 536 -28.17 14.43 -24.31
C ARG A 536 -27.22 14.65 -23.14
N LEU A 537 -26.33 13.69 -22.85
CA LEU A 537 -25.28 13.82 -21.83
C LEU A 537 -24.28 14.93 -22.15
N GLY A 538 -23.89 15.08 -23.42
CA GLY A 538 -23.04 16.19 -23.88
C GLY A 538 -23.68 17.56 -23.63
N ASN A 539 -24.98 17.70 -23.91
CA ASN A 539 -25.74 18.92 -23.66
C ASN A 539 -25.91 19.21 -22.16
N LEU A 540 -26.12 18.18 -21.33
CA LEU A 540 -26.15 18.30 -19.87
C LEU A 540 -24.82 18.79 -19.31
N ARG A 541 -23.69 18.22 -19.79
CA ARG A 541 -22.33 18.64 -19.44
C ARG A 541 -22.08 20.11 -19.76
N GLU A 542 -22.53 20.56 -20.92
CA GLU A 542 -22.36 21.95 -21.35
C GLU A 542 -23.26 22.91 -20.56
N ARG A 543 -24.51 22.53 -20.25
CA ARG A 543 -25.39 23.29 -19.35
C ARG A 543 -24.78 23.44 -17.96
N PHE A 544 -24.19 22.37 -17.41
CA PHE A 544 -23.46 22.42 -16.14
C PHE A 544 -22.25 23.36 -16.22
N ARG A 545 -21.43 23.24 -17.27
CA ARG A 545 -20.20 24.06 -17.46
C ARG A 545 -20.50 25.56 -17.57
N ARG A 546 -21.56 25.94 -18.31
CA ARG A 546 -21.97 27.34 -18.44
C ARG A 546 -22.43 27.94 -17.11
N ARG A 547 -22.99 27.13 -16.20
CA ARG A 547 -23.40 27.55 -14.87
C ARG A 547 -22.20 27.77 -13.93
N VAL A 548 -21.18 26.91 -13.98
CA VAL A 548 -19.98 27.02 -13.14
C VAL A 548 -19.17 28.29 -13.42
N ARG A 549 -19.26 28.87 -14.64
CA ARG A 549 -18.54 30.09 -15.04
C ARG A 549 -19.28 31.41 -14.78
N GLY A 550 -20.50 31.39 -14.24
CA GLY A 550 -21.28 32.61 -13.96
C GLY A 550 -20.85 33.35 -12.69
N GLY A 551 -19.68 33.99 -12.69
CA GLY A 551 -19.20 34.79 -11.57
C GLY A 551 -17.75 35.26 -11.69
N GLY A 552 -17.45 36.13 -12.65
CA GLY A 552 -16.13 36.78 -12.74
C GLY A 552 -15.81 37.26 -14.15
N ARG A 553 -15.82 38.59 -14.35
CA ARG A 553 -15.32 39.24 -15.57
C ARG A 553 -13.79 39.16 -15.59
N GLY A 554 -13.22 38.62 -16.67
CA GLY A 554 -11.79 38.72 -16.96
C GLY A 554 -11.40 38.08 -18.30
N GLY A 555 -11.23 38.93 -19.33
CA GLY A 555 -10.22 38.84 -20.41
C GLY A 555 -10.26 37.67 -21.43
N PRO A 556 -10.09 37.93 -22.75
CA PRO A 556 -10.31 36.95 -23.81
C PRO A 556 -9.07 36.09 -24.08
N LEU A 557 -9.22 34.77 -24.02
CA LEU A 557 -8.32 33.81 -24.66
C LEU A 557 -9.15 32.97 -25.63
N GLY A 558 -8.68 32.97 -26.89
CA GLY A 558 -9.42 32.61 -28.10
C GLY A 558 -10.27 31.34 -27.99
N LEU A 559 -11.56 31.51 -28.27
CA LEU A 559 -12.54 30.44 -28.31
C LEU A 559 -12.63 29.94 -29.76
N VAL A 560 -12.20 28.70 -30.00
CA VAL A 560 -12.45 27.98 -31.26
C VAL A 560 -13.94 27.61 -31.28
N SER A 561 -14.65 27.99 -32.35
CA SER A 561 -16.08 27.72 -32.48
C SER A 561 -16.33 26.22 -32.68
N LEU A 562 -17.49 25.70 -32.27
CA LEU A 562 -17.88 24.30 -32.53
C LEU A 562 -17.82 23.97 -34.04
N LYS A 563 -17.99 24.98 -34.89
CA LYS A 563 -17.81 24.86 -36.35
C LYS A 563 -16.37 24.53 -36.75
N ASP A 564 -15.40 25.10 -36.04
CA ASP A 564 -13.97 24.92 -36.32
C ASP A 564 -13.45 23.58 -35.75
N ALA A 565 -14.09 23.05 -34.70
CA ALA A 565 -13.78 21.73 -34.15
C ALA A 565 -14.36 20.58 -34.99
N VAL A 566 -15.41 20.84 -35.80
CA VAL A 566 -16.09 19.83 -36.62
C VAL A 566 -15.60 19.86 -38.09
N ALA A 567 -15.06 20.99 -38.54
CA ALA A 567 -14.46 21.13 -39.88
C ALA A 567 -13.44 20.04 -40.28
N PRO A 568 -12.55 19.56 -39.38
CA PRO A 568 -11.62 18.47 -39.72
C PRO A 568 -12.34 17.14 -39.97
N TYR A 569 -13.45 16.90 -39.26
CA TYR A 569 -14.25 15.68 -39.39
C TYR A 569 -15.15 15.71 -40.63
N GLU A 570 -15.68 16.88 -41.00
CA GLU A 570 -16.41 17.07 -42.25
C GLU A 570 -15.49 16.92 -43.47
N ALA A 571 -14.26 17.45 -43.40
CA ALA A 571 -13.25 17.24 -44.42
C ALA A 571 -12.85 15.76 -44.55
N ALA A 572 -12.64 15.07 -43.43
CA ALA A 572 -12.35 13.64 -43.42
C ALA A 572 -13.51 12.80 -43.99
N LEU A 573 -14.77 13.20 -43.76
CA LEU A 573 -15.94 12.51 -44.29
C LEU A 573 -16.07 12.64 -45.82
N GLU A 574 -15.76 13.82 -46.38
CA GLU A 574 -15.76 14.03 -47.83
C GLU A 574 -14.57 13.35 -48.53
N GLU A 575 -13.42 13.25 -47.85
CA GLU A 575 -12.28 12.43 -48.29
C GLU A 575 -12.69 10.95 -48.37
N LEU A 576 -13.33 10.42 -47.32
CA LEU A 576 -13.78 9.03 -47.27
C LEU A 576 -14.83 8.71 -48.34
N LYS A 577 -15.75 9.64 -48.62
CA LYS A 577 -16.74 9.49 -49.72
C LYS A 577 -16.07 9.46 -51.10
N ARG A 578 -14.99 10.20 -51.31
CA ARG A 578 -14.20 10.13 -52.55
C ARG A 578 -13.48 8.80 -52.68
N GLU A 579 -12.90 8.29 -51.59
CA GLU A 579 -12.26 6.98 -51.58
C GLU A 579 -13.25 5.85 -51.86
N VAL A 580 -14.46 5.90 -51.28
CA VAL A 580 -15.52 4.91 -51.57
C VAL A 580 -15.88 4.92 -53.05
N LYS A 581 -16.10 6.09 -53.66
CA LYS A 581 -16.37 6.18 -55.11
C LYS A 581 -15.22 5.67 -55.97
N ALA A 582 -13.97 5.94 -55.58
CA ALA A 582 -12.80 5.44 -56.30
C ALA A 582 -12.72 3.90 -56.21
N LYS A 583 -13.06 3.33 -55.04
CA LYS A 583 -13.11 1.88 -54.83
C LYS A 583 -14.25 1.20 -55.57
N ASP A 584 -15.41 1.84 -55.71
CA ASP A 584 -16.51 1.31 -56.52
C ASP A 584 -16.12 1.20 -58.01
N VAL A 585 -15.42 2.19 -58.55
CA VAL A 585 -14.87 2.15 -59.92
C VAL A 585 -13.83 1.03 -60.07
N GLU A 586 -12.98 0.84 -59.07
CA GLU A 586 -11.99 -0.24 -59.05
C GLU A 586 -12.66 -1.64 -59.01
N ILE A 587 -13.76 -1.77 -58.26
CA ILE A 587 -14.57 -2.99 -58.19
C ILE A 587 -15.20 -3.32 -59.55
N GLU A 588 -15.77 -2.34 -60.26
CA GLU A 588 -16.34 -2.57 -61.59
C GLU A 588 -15.27 -2.99 -62.60
N ASN A 589 -14.10 -2.35 -62.56
CA ASN A 589 -12.96 -2.69 -63.42
C ASN A 589 -12.39 -4.10 -63.12
N LEU A 590 -12.47 -4.54 -61.86
CA LEU A 590 -12.09 -5.89 -61.44
C LEU A 590 -13.14 -6.94 -61.83
N LYS A 591 -14.43 -6.61 -61.80
CA LYS A 591 -15.51 -7.49 -62.31
C LYS A 591 -15.37 -7.72 -63.81
N GLU A 592 -15.02 -6.69 -64.57
CA GLU A 592 -14.80 -6.77 -66.02
C GLU A 592 -13.55 -7.60 -66.37
N LYS A 593 -12.48 -7.49 -65.57
CA LYS A 593 -11.31 -8.37 -65.70
C LYS A 593 -11.60 -9.81 -65.32
N LEU A 594 -12.47 -10.04 -64.32
CA LEU A 594 -12.88 -11.39 -63.91
C LEU A 594 -13.71 -12.07 -65.01
N SER A 595 -14.59 -11.34 -65.71
CA SER A 595 -15.36 -11.91 -66.83
C SER A 595 -14.46 -12.31 -68.01
N ASN A 596 -13.37 -11.56 -68.23
CA ASN A 596 -12.41 -11.83 -69.31
C ASN A 596 -11.46 -13.01 -69.01
N ILE A 597 -11.28 -13.39 -67.74
CA ILE A 597 -10.47 -14.56 -67.35
C ILE A 597 -11.28 -15.87 -67.45
N THR A 598 -12.60 -15.81 -67.32
CA THR A 598 -13.50 -16.98 -67.49
C THR A 598 -13.63 -17.50 -68.93
N THR A 599 -13.06 -16.82 -69.93
CA THR A 599 -13.27 -17.16 -71.36
C THR A 599 -12.02 -17.59 -72.15
N GLY A 600 -10.85 -17.82 -71.53
CA GLY A 600 -9.64 -18.18 -72.29
C GLY A 600 -8.68 -19.16 -71.61
N GLY A 601 -8.71 -20.44 -72.00
CA GLY A 601 -7.71 -21.44 -71.60
C GLY A 601 -6.59 -21.65 -72.64
N LYS A 602 -5.33 -21.78 -72.17
CA LYS A 602 -4.31 -22.81 -72.53
C LYS A 602 -2.85 -22.38 -72.25
N LYS A 603 -2.11 -23.31 -71.61
CA LYS A 603 -0.66 -23.66 -71.66
C LYS A 603 0.43 -22.57 -71.67
N GLY A 604 1.39 -22.66 -70.73
CA GLY A 604 2.74 -22.06 -70.85
C GLY A 604 3.60 -22.26 -69.59
N ARG A 605 4.91 -22.51 -69.75
CA ARG A 605 5.87 -23.01 -68.75
C ARG A 605 6.96 -21.94 -68.47
N PHE A 606 7.60 -21.99 -67.29
CA PHE A 606 8.89 -21.39 -66.86
C PHE A 606 8.96 -19.99 -66.16
N GLN A 607 9.47 -20.07 -64.91
CA GLN A 607 10.53 -19.29 -64.20
C GLN A 607 10.43 -17.81 -63.76
N SER A 608 10.83 -17.64 -62.47
CA SER A 608 11.65 -16.59 -61.84
C SER A 608 11.02 -15.29 -61.26
N ARG A 609 11.14 -15.20 -59.93
CA ARG A 609 11.29 -14.02 -59.02
C ARG A 609 10.74 -12.64 -59.46
N LYS A 610 9.74 -12.13 -58.72
CA LYS A 610 9.80 -10.84 -57.98
C LYS A 610 8.58 -10.62 -57.07
N LYS A 611 8.84 -9.98 -55.92
CA LYS A 611 7.93 -9.49 -54.86
C LYS A 611 6.76 -8.65 -55.40
N ILE A 612 5.61 -8.69 -54.72
CA ILE A 612 4.62 -7.61 -54.40
C ILE A 612 3.51 -8.27 -53.54
N SER A 613 3.45 -8.04 -52.22
CA SER A 613 2.63 -7.04 -51.51
C SER A 613 1.15 -7.03 -51.93
N SER A 614 0.28 -7.65 -51.12
CA SER A 614 -1.17 -7.60 -51.27
C SER A 614 -1.85 -7.11 -49.99
N THR A 615 -2.41 -5.91 -50.09
CA THR A 615 -3.16 -5.19 -49.06
C THR A 615 -4.59 -5.73 -48.98
N LYS A 616 -4.96 -6.32 -47.84
CA LYS A 616 -6.36 -6.62 -47.45
C LYS A 616 -6.87 -5.51 -46.52
N GLY A 617 -8.19 -5.34 -46.52
CA GLY A 617 -8.96 -4.24 -45.92
C GLY A 617 -8.60 -3.82 -44.50
N GLN A 618 -8.85 -2.55 -44.21
CA GLN A 618 -8.37 -1.81 -43.04
C GLN A 618 -9.14 -2.21 -41.76
N VAL A 619 -8.83 -3.39 -41.25
CA VAL A 619 -8.68 -3.63 -39.82
C VAL A 619 -7.61 -2.63 -39.34
N VAL A 620 -7.78 -1.98 -38.19
CA VAL A 620 -6.68 -1.19 -37.59
C VAL A 620 -5.50 -2.14 -37.47
N ALA A 621 -4.50 -1.97 -38.33
CA ALA A 621 -3.39 -2.90 -38.43
C ALA A 621 -2.68 -2.93 -37.08
N ALA A 622 -2.53 -4.13 -36.51
CA ALA A 622 -1.74 -4.32 -35.31
C ALA A 622 -0.34 -3.71 -35.51
N PRO A 623 0.27 -3.11 -34.48
CA PRO A 623 1.60 -2.51 -34.61
C PRO A 623 2.60 -3.54 -35.13
N GLY A 624 3.38 -3.16 -36.14
CA GLY A 624 4.51 -3.97 -36.62
C GLY A 624 5.77 -3.74 -35.76
N PRO A 625 6.66 -4.75 -35.63
CA PRO A 625 7.96 -4.59 -34.96
C PRO A 625 8.81 -3.42 -35.48
N GLU A 626 8.64 -3.05 -36.75
CA GLU A 626 9.34 -1.94 -37.40
C GLU A 626 9.02 -0.58 -36.74
N LEU A 627 7.80 -0.43 -36.23
CA LEU A 627 7.39 0.77 -35.51
C LEU A 627 8.10 0.88 -34.16
N PHE A 628 8.32 -0.25 -33.47
CA PHE A 628 9.08 -0.30 -32.23
C PHE A 628 10.56 0.05 -32.46
N GLU A 629 11.16 -0.48 -33.54
CA GLU A 629 12.52 -0.12 -33.97
C GLU A 629 12.68 1.38 -34.29
N ALA A 630 11.67 1.97 -34.95
CA ALA A 630 11.66 3.40 -35.26
C ALA A 630 11.57 4.28 -34.00
N ILE A 631 10.72 3.93 -33.03
CA ILE A 631 10.63 4.68 -31.77
C ILE A 631 11.89 4.48 -30.93
N MET A 632 12.47 3.29 -30.88
CA MET A 632 13.72 3.06 -30.16
C MET A 632 14.88 3.87 -30.76
N SER A 633 14.90 4.07 -32.08
CA SER A 633 15.86 4.97 -32.74
C SER A 633 15.68 6.42 -32.29
N GLN A 634 14.44 6.89 -32.09
CA GLN A 634 14.17 8.21 -31.52
C GLN A 634 14.59 8.30 -30.05
N VAL A 635 14.39 7.25 -29.26
CA VAL A 635 14.88 7.21 -27.86
C VAL A 635 16.40 7.37 -27.83
N LYS A 636 17.15 6.69 -28.72
CA LYS A 636 18.61 6.83 -28.82
C LYS A 636 19.02 8.28 -29.09
N GLU A 637 18.42 8.95 -30.07
CA GLU A 637 18.79 10.33 -30.41
C GLU A 637 18.37 11.35 -29.33
N ASN A 638 17.19 11.18 -28.71
CA ASN A 638 16.74 12.06 -27.63
C ASN A 638 17.59 11.88 -26.35
N ALA A 639 17.97 10.64 -26.02
CA ALA A 639 18.81 10.38 -24.85
C ALA A 639 20.21 10.98 -25.02
N LYS A 640 20.79 10.83 -26.22
CA LYS A 640 22.07 11.44 -26.59
C LYS A 640 22.00 12.97 -26.55
N SER A 641 20.94 13.56 -27.10
CA SER A 641 20.75 15.02 -27.12
C SER A 641 20.57 15.58 -25.70
N PHE A 642 19.74 14.95 -24.87
CA PHE A 642 19.53 15.36 -23.49
C PHE A 642 20.79 15.20 -22.64
N ALA A 643 21.53 14.09 -22.78
CA ALA A 643 22.79 13.87 -22.07
C ALA A 643 23.87 14.89 -22.48
N ALA A 644 23.94 15.25 -23.77
CA ALA A 644 24.84 16.31 -24.24
C ALA A 644 24.45 17.69 -23.68
N PHE A 645 23.15 17.99 -23.60
CA PHE A 645 22.67 19.23 -23.02
C PHE A 645 22.97 19.31 -21.52
N LEU A 646 22.72 18.22 -20.78
CA LEU A 646 23.08 18.11 -19.36
C LEU A 646 24.59 18.29 -19.14
N LEU A 647 25.43 17.65 -19.96
CA LEU A 647 26.88 17.82 -19.90
C LEU A 647 27.32 19.27 -20.15
N SER A 648 26.65 19.98 -21.06
CA SER A 648 26.92 21.41 -21.32
C SER A 648 26.58 22.28 -20.10
N LEU A 649 25.46 22.00 -19.43
CA LEU A 649 25.07 22.70 -18.21
C LEU A 649 26.05 22.40 -17.07
N MET A 650 26.47 21.15 -16.90
CA MET A 650 27.48 20.77 -15.89
C MET A 650 28.82 21.50 -16.11
N ARG A 651 29.27 21.62 -17.36
CA ARG A 651 30.47 22.40 -17.70
C ARG A 651 30.31 23.88 -17.38
N SER A 652 29.13 24.44 -17.66
CA SER A 652 28.80 25.84 -17.37
C SER A 652 28.72 26.12 -15.87
N ALA A 653 28.30 25.12 -15.08
CA ALA A 653 28.29 25.15 -13.62
C ALA A 653 29.65 24.78 -12.99
N HIS A 654 30.72 24.69 -13.78
CA HIS A 654 32.09 24.36 -13.32
C HIS A 654 32.22 23.03 -12.57
N TRP A 655 31.43 22.02 -12.93
CA TRP A 655 31.57 20.69 -12.35
C TRP A 655 32.89 20.01 -12.74
N ASP A 656 33.50 19.28 -11.80
CA ASP A 656 34.51 18.28 -12.13
C ASP A 656 33.82 17.09 -12.82
N ILE A 657 33.83 17.12 -14.16
CA ILE A 657 33.22 16.09 -15.01
C ILE A 657 33.83 14.72 -14.74
N THR A 658 35.12 14.64 -14.41
CA THR A 658 35.81 13.37 -14.12
C THR A 658 35.33 12.80 -12.80
N ALA A 659 35.15 13.64 -11.78
CA ALA A 659 34.53 13.22 -10.51
C ALA A 659 33.07 12.79 -10.71
N ALA A 660 32.28 13.54 -11.50
CA ALA A 660 30.89 13.21 -11.77
C ALA A 660 30.73 11.85 -12.48
N VAL A 661 31.57 11.56 -13.47
CA VAL A 661 31.61 10.26 -14.17
C VAL A 661 31.99 9.13 -13.21
N ARG A 662 33.00 9.31 -12.36
CA ARG A 662 33.38 8.32 -11.33
C ARG A 662 32.24 8.05 -10.34
N SER A 663 31.48 9.07 -9.95
CA SER A 663 30.32 8.91 -9.06
C SER A 663 29.18 8.15 -9.74
N ILE A 664 28.94 8.38 -11.03
CA ILE A 664 27.95 7.63 -11.82
C ILE A 664 28.38 6.16 -11.92
N GLU A 665 29.64 5.90 -12.23
CA GLU A 665 30.18 4.53 -12.30
C GLU A 665 30.08 3.79 -10.96
N ALA A 666 30.41 4.46 -9.85
CA ALA A 666 30.30 3.89 -8.50
C ALA A 666 28.85 3.55 -8.13
N ALA A 667 27.89 4.40 -8.51
CA ALA A 667 26.46 4.16 -8.29
C ALA A 667 25.89 3.00 -9.12
N THR A 668 26.55 2.62 -10.23
CA THR A 668 26.15 1.50 -11.09
C THR A 668 26.78 0.15 -10.70
N ALA A 669 27.69 0.11 -9.72
CA ALA A 669 28.33 -1.12 -9.25
C ALA A 669 27.49 -1.82 -8.17
N THR A 670 26.75 -2.88 -8.53
CA THR A 670 26.00 -3.73 -7.59
C THR A 670 26.91 -4.71 -6.85
N THR A 671 26.98 -4.61 -5.52
CA THR A 671 27.25 -5.66 -4.51
C THR A 671 28.09 -6.89 -4.92
N THR A 672 29.31 -6.68 -5.42
CA THR A 672 30.39 -7.66 -5.31
C THR A 672 31.67 -6.95 -4.89
N ASN A 673 32.46 -7.60 -4.03
CA ASN A 673 33.69 -7.08 -3.41
C ASN A 673 34.87 -6.93 -4.41
N ASP A 674 34.60 -6.66 -5.69
CA ASP A 674 35.63 -6.52 -6.71
C ASP A 674 36.15 -5.08 -6.79
N LYS A 675 37.44 -4.92 -6.47
CA LYS A 675 38.24 -3.69 -6.63
C LYS A 675 38.47 -3.31 -8.11
N MET A 676 37.42 -3.34 -8.93
CA MET A 676 37.53 -3.08 -10.35
C MET A 676 37.24 -1.58 -10.63
N THR A 677 38.28 -0.75 -10.58
CA THR A 677 38.20 0.68 -10.93
C THR A 677 38.60 0.88 -12.39
N PHE A 678 37.65 1.39 -13.17
CA PHE A 678 37.82 1.65 -14.59
C PHE A 678 38.03 3.15 -14.83
N LYS A 679 38.86 3.53 -15.80
CA LYS A 679 39.03 4.94 -16.19
C LYS A 679 38.33 5.18 -17.52
N VAL A 680 37.16 5.81 -17.48
CA VAL A 680 36.56 6.41 -18.68
C VAL A 680 37.40 7.61 -19.10
N GLU A 681 37.76 7.68 -20.37
CA GLU A 681 38.44 8.84 -20.94
C GLU A 681 37.55 10.08 -20.80
N VAL A 682 38.14 11.22 -20.42
CA VAL A 682 37.37 12.46 -20.18
C VAL A 682 36.54 12.89 -21.40
N ASN A 683 37.02 12.56 -22.61
CA ASN A 683 36.33 12.82 -23.87
C ASN A 683 35.07 11.96 -24.09
N HIS A 684 34.87 10.94 -23.26
CA HIS A 684 33.78 9.97 -23.33
C HIS A 684 32.75 10.13 -22.21
N ALA A 685 32.85 11.17 -21.37
CA ALA A 685 31.91 11.48 -20.28
C ALA A 685 30.43 11.53 -20.72
N LYS A 686 30.16 11.92 -21.98
CA LYS A 686 28.82 11.93 -22.58
C LYS A 686 28.13 10.55 -22.54
N TYR A 687 28.87 9.46 -22.70
CA TYR A 687 28.31 8.11 -22.70
C TYR A 687 27.97 7.63 -21.29
N ALA A 688 28.72 8.05 -20.27
CA ALA A 688 28.41 7.77 -18.87
C ALA A 688 27.13 8.51 -18.41
N LEU A 689 26.98 9.78 -18.82
CA LEU A 689 25.74 10.53 -18.58
C LEU A 689 24.55 9.96 -19.36
N GLU A 690 24.74 9.56 -20.61
CA GLU A 690 23.73 8.87 -21.41
C GLU A 690 23.28 7.56 -20.73
N SER A 691 24.24 6.77 -20.23
CA SER A 691 23.99 5.56 -19.44
C SER A 691 23.15 5.84 -18.19
N TYR A 692 23.54 6.84 -17.38
CA TYR A 692 22.82 7.24 -16.17
C TYR A 692 21.37 7.63 -16.46
N VAL A 693 21.16 8.48 -17.46
CA VAL A 693 19.82 8.93 -17.88
C VAL A 693 19.00 7.75 -18.37
N CYS A 694 19.53 6.93 -19.27
CA CYS A 694 18.83 5.75 -19.79
C CYS A 694 18.46 4.78 -18.67
N GLN A 695 19.36 4.49 -17.73
CA GLN A 695 19.07 3.61 -16.60
C GLN A 695 17.88 4.11 -15.77
N LYS A 696 17.83 5.41 -15.47
CA LYS A 696 16.72 6.01 -14.72
C LYS A 696 15.42 6.05 -15.53
N MET A 697 15.50 6.37 -16.82
CA MET A 697 14.33 6.40 -17.71
C MET A 697 13.68 5.03 -17.89
N PHE A 698 14.48 3.98 -18.07
CA PHE A 698 14.01 2.60 -18.28
C PHE A 698 13.78 1.81 -16.99
N GLN A 699 14.08 2.36 -15.80
CA GLN A 699 13.78 1.69 -14.54
C GLN A 699 12.27 1.37 -14.42
N GLY A 700 11.91 0.09 -14.31
CA GLY A 700 10.53 -0.38 -14.23
C GLY A 700 9.82 -0.55 -15.58
N PHE A 701 10.53 -0.53 -16.71
CA PHE A 701 9.95 -0.67 -18.05
C PHE A 701 9.19 -1.99 -18.25
N GLU A 702 9.53 -3.03 -17.50
CA GLU A 702 8.88 -4.34 -17.44
C GLU A 702 7.47 -4.31 -16.84
N HIS A 703 7.11 -3.25 -16.12
CA HIS A 703 5.79 -3.11 -15.51
C HIS A 703 4.88 -2.23 -16.35
N GLU A 704 3.61 -2.61 -16.49
CA GLU A 704 2.60 -1.92 -17.32
C GLU A 704 2.36 -0.45 -16.95
N THR A 705 2.79 -0.02 -15.77
CA THR A 705 2.73 1.37 -15.29
C THR A 705 4.04 1.89 -14.71
N PHE A 706 5.20 1.30 -15.02
CA PHE A 706 6.50 1.67 -14.40
C PHE A 706 6.50 1.63 -12.84
N TYR A 707 5.74 0.70 -12.25
CA TYR A 707 5.47 0.62 -10.82
C TYR A 707 5.00 1.95 -10.20
N MET A 708 4.16 2.72 -10.92
CA MET A 708 3.65 4.00 -10.42
C MET A 708 2.43 3.82 -9.51
N ASP A 709 1.54 2.88 -9.81
CA ASP A 709 0.27 2.69 -9.10
C ASP A 709 -0.09 1.23 -8.79
N GLY A 710 0.82 0.27 -9.07
CA GLY A 710 0.66 -1.14 -8.73
C GLY A 710 -0.52 -1.85 -9.43
N SER A 711 -1.08 -1.23 -10.48
CA SER A 711 -2.12 -1.82 -11.31
C SER A 711 -1.56 -2.94 -12.20
N LEU A 712 -2.38 -3.96 -12.46
CA LEU A 712 -2.10 -5.07 -13.39
C LEU A 712 -3.32 -5.32 -14.29
N SER A 713 -3.70 -4.31 -15.05
CA SER A 713 -4.85 -4.31 -15.97
C SER A 713 -4.69 -5.32 -17.11
N SER A 714 -3.44 -5.62 -17.51
CA SER A 714 -3.13 -6.62 -18.54
C SER A 714 -3.59 -8.04 -18.18
N LEU A 715 -3.69 -8.38 -16.88
CA LEU A 715 -4.04 -9.72 -16.41
C LEU A 715 -5.53 -10.04 -16.55
N LEU A 716 -6.39 -9.02 -16.54
CA LEU A 716 -7.84 -9.20 -16.56
C LEU A 716 -8.37 -9.29 -18.00
N GLN A 717 -7.86 -8.46 -18.91
CA GLN A 717 -8.27 -8.41 -20.31
C GLN A 717 -7.08 -8.11 -21.24
N PRO A 718 -6.20 -9.10 -21.51
CA PRO A 718 -4.96 -8.90 -22.26
C PRO A 718 -5.16 -8.25 -23.63
N ASP A 719 -6.15 -8.70 -24.40
CA ASP A 719 -6.40 -8.20 -25.76
C ASP A 719 -6.96 -6.79 -25.79
N GLN A 720 -7.81 -6.45 -24.82
CA GLN A 720 -8.34 -5.10 -24.68
C GLN A 720 -7.22 -4.15 -24.23
N TYR A 721 -6.42 -4.56 -23.26
CA TYR A 721 -5.28 -3.80 -22.76
C TYR A 721 -4.27 -3.50 -23.88
N ARG A 722 -3.97 -4.47 -24.75
CA ARG A 722 -3.09 -4.26 -25.93
C ARG A 722 -3.66 -3.22 -26.91
N ARG A 723 -4.97 -3.27 -27.19
CA ARG A 723 -5.65 -2.29 -28.05
C ARG A 723 -5.66 -0.89 -27.42
N ASP A 724 -5.89 -0.80 -26.12
CA ASP A 724 -5.87 0.45 -25.38
C ASP A 724 -4.48 1.07 -25.38
N CYS A 725 -3.43 0.26 -25.20
CA CYS A 725 -2.03 0.70 -25.29
C CYS A 725 -1.71 1.25 -26.69
N PHE A 726 -2.17 0.59 -27.76
CA PHE A 726 -1.94 1.08 -29.12
C PHE A 726 -2.72 2.36 -29.43
N THR A 727 -3.95 2.47 -28.91
CA THR A 727 -4.77 3.68 -29.05
C THR A 727 -4.12 4.86 -28.32
N GLN A 728 -3.70 4.65 -27.07
CA GLN A 728 -2.95 5.65 -26.29
C GLN A 728 -1.63 6.03 -26.97
N PHE A 729 -0.95 5.09 -27.63
CA PHE A 729 0.24 5.39 -28.42
C PHE A 729 -0.07 6.34 -29.58
N GLN A 730 -1.16 6.08 -30.33
CA GLN A 730 -1.57 6.94 -31.45
C GLN A 730 -1.93 8.35 -30.98
N ASP A 731 -2.71 8.45 -29.90
CA ASP A 731 -3.11 9.71 -29.29
C ASP A 731 -1.89 10.50 -28.80
N MET A 732 -1.01 9.84 -28.05
CA MET A 732 0.17 10.47 -27.47
C MET A 732 1.21 10.86 -28.52
N LYS A 733 1.32 10.11 -29.62
CA LYS A 733 2.25 10.43 -30.71
C LYS A 733 1.95 11.79 -31.33
N ALA A 734 0.67 12.09 -31.56
CA ALA A 734 0.20 13.35 -32.13
C ALA A 734 0.18 14.54 -31.16
N MET A 735 0.27 14.27 -29.85
CA MET A 735 0.08 15.29 -28.81
C MET A 735 1.38 15.98 -28.39
N ASP A 736 1.39 17.31 -28.23
CA ASP A 736 2.53 18.03 -27.64
C ASP A 736 2.58 17.80 -26.11
N PRO A 737 3.72 17.36 -25.55
CA PRO A 737 3.80 17.02 -24.12
C PRO A 737 3.70 18.25 -23.21
N VAL A 738 4.08 19.45 -23.67
CA VAL A 738 3.97 20.68 -22.87
C VAL A 738 2.52 21.13 -22.82
N GLU A 739 1.80 21.06 -23.95
CA GLU A 739 0.36 21.37 -23.99
C GLU A 739 -0.45 20.38 -23.16
N LEU A 740 -0.18 19.08 -23.29
CA LEU A 740 -0.85 18.03 -22.50
C LEU A 740 -0.70 18.29 -21.00
N LEU A 741 0.53 18.52 -20.53
CA LEU A 741 0.80 18.74 -19.11
C LEU A 741 0.34 20.11 -18.62
N GLY A 742 0.11 21.06 -19.53
CA GLY A 742 -0.57 22.32 -19.23
C GLY A 742 -2.06 22.17 -18.97
N ILE A 743 -2.71 21.17 -19.56
CA ILE A 743 -4.16 20.90 -19.42
C ILE A 743 -4.42 19.84 -18.34
N LEU A 744 -3.62 18.78 -18.31
CA LEU A 744 -3.77 17.61 -17.43
C LEU A 744 -2.41 17.23 -16.79
N PRO A 745 -1.89 18.02 -15.83
CA PRO A 745 -0.57 17.78 -15.24
C PRO A 745 -0.48 16.45 -14.46
N THR A 746 -1.59 15.92 -13.95
CA THR A 746 -1.61 14.70 -13.13
C THR A 746 -1.99 13.43 -13.91
N CYS A 747 -1.97 13.47 -15.24
CA CYS A 747 -2.21 12.28 -16.08
C CYS A 747 -1.10 11.22 -15.89
N GLN A 748 -1.29 10.00 -16.40
CA GLN A 748 -0.29 8.93 -16.24
C GLN A 748 1.09 9.31 -16.80
N PHE A 749 1.12 9.98 -17.96
CA PHE A 749 2.35 10.54 -18.51
C PHE A 749 2.97 11.64 -17.62
N GLY A 750 2.15 12.50 -17.01
CA GLY A 750 2.62 13.54 -16.08
C GLY A 750 3.25 12.95 -14.81
N LYS A 751 2.59 11.94 -14.21
CA LYS A 751 3.16 11.18 -13.08
C LYS A 751 4.49 10.51 -13.44
N PHE A 752 4.57 9.91 -14.63
CA PHE A 752 5.81 9.35 -15.16
C PHE A 752 6.91 10.41 -15.26
N CYS A 753 6.62 11.56 -15.89
CA CYS A 753 7.55 12.67 -16.01
C CYS A 753 8.05 13.18 -14.65
N SER A 754 7.16 13.32 -13.67
CA SER A 754 7.51 13.76 -12.32
C SER A 754 8.45 12.76 -11.63
N LYS A 755 8.13 11.47 -11.64
CA LYS A 755 8.94 10.42 -11.02
C LYS A 755 10.31 10.30 -11.68
N LYS A 756 10.39 10.37 -13.01
CA LYS A 756 11.64 10.27 -13.77
C LYS A 756 12.51 11.51 -13.65
N PHE A 757 11.93 12.71 -13.64
CA PHE A 757 12.71 13.93 -13.45
C PHE A 757 13.39 13.95 -12.07
N LEU A 758 12.65 13.63 -11.01
CA LEU A 758 13.17 13.62 -9.64
C LEU A 758 14.24 12.53 -9.42
N SER A 759 14.26 11.48 -10.22
CA SER A 759 15.26 10.40 -10.13
C SER A 759 16.55 10.68 -10.93
N ILE A 760 16.46 11.52 -11.98
CA ILE A 760 17.58 11.94 -12.84
C ILE A 760 18.23 13.22 -12.31
N VAL A 761 17.44 14.17 -11.85
CA VAL A 761 17.94 15.44 -11.35
C VAL A 761 17.89 15.38 -9.83
N HIS A 762 19.06 15.33 -9.20
CA HIS A 762 19.18 15.40 -7.73
C HIS A 762 19.05 16.86 -7.23
N PRO A 763 18.57 17.15 -6.01
CA PRO A 763 18.51 18.51 -5.47
C PRO A 763 19.79 19.33 -5.62
N LYS A 764 20.93 18.76 -5.19
CA LYS A 764 22.26 19.38 -5.37
C LYS A 764 22.65 19.60 -6.83
N MET A 765 22.15 18.74 -7.75
CA MET A 765 22.37 18.92 -9.18
C MET A 765 21.57 20.12 -9.69
N GLU A 766 20.28 20.20 -9.35
CA GLU A 766 19.43 21.31 -9.79
C GLU A 766 19.90 22.66 -9.25
N GLU A 767 20.20 22.73 -7.95
CA GLU A 767 20.72 23.93 -7.31
C GLU A 767 22.04 24.38 -7.95
N SER A 768 22.93 23.45 -8.28
CA SER A 768 24.19 23.80 -8.93
C SER A 768 24.02 24.21 -10.41
N LEU A 769 23.08 23.62 -11.14
CA LEU A 769 22.88 23.90 -12.56
C LEU A 769 22.06 25.18 -12.79
N PHE A 770 21.13 25.51 -11.89
CA PHE A 770 20.16 26.60 -12.06
C PHE A 770 20.15 27.63 -10.94
N GLY A 771 20.88 27.41 -9.85
CA GLY A 771 20.97 28.31 -8.70
C GLY A 771 19.76 28.26 -7.74
N ASN A 772 18.77 27.41 -8.00
CA ASN A 772 17.56 27.27 -7.19
C ASN A 772 16.92 25.86 -7.37
N LEU A 773 15.82 25.60 -6.65
CA LEU A 773 15.05 24.35 -6.69
C LEU A 773 13.64 24.54 -7.26
N GLU A 774 13.40 25.58 -8.06
CA GLU A 774 12.06 25.95 -8.53
C GLU A 774 11.41 24.85 -9.39
N GLN A 775 12.19 24.19 -10.26
CA GLN A 775 11.66 23.15 -11.15
C GLN A 775 11.19 21.94 -10.34
N ARG A 776 11.98 21.51 -9.36
CA ARG A 776 11.58 20.45 -8.42
C ARG A 776 10.38 20.85 -7.57
N ASN A 777 10.34 22.07 -7.07
CA ASN A 777 9.22 22.53 -6.24
C ASN A 777 7.90 22.51 -7.02
N LEU A 778 7.93 22.90 -8.30
CA LEU A 778 6.77 22.78 -9.20
C LEU A 778 6.35 21.32 -9.38
N ILE A 779 7.30 20.41 -9.61
CA ILE A 779 7.05 18.97 -9.79
C ILE A 779 6.47 18.33 -8.54
N LEU A 780 7.03 18.64 -7.36
CA LEU A 780 6.53 18.16 -6.07
C LEU A 780 5.14 18.72 -5.74
N ALA A 781 4.81 19.91 -6.24
CA ALA A 781 3.48 20.50 -6.16
C ALA A 781 2.48 19.92 -7.19
N GLY A 782 2.88 18.92 -7.99
CA GLY A 782 2.04 18.27 -8.99
C GLY A 782 1.89 19.06 -10.30
N ASN A 783 2.79 20.01 -10.56
CA ASN A 783 2.83 20.82 -11.79
C ASN A 783 4.10 20.55 -12.60
N HIS A 784 4.14 20.99 -13.85
CA HIS A 784 5.27 20.77 -14.75
C HIS A 784 5.96 22.09 -15.14
N PRO A 785 7.30 22.22 -14.98
CA PRO A 785 8.04 23.40 -15.37
C PRO A 785 7.94 23.69 -16.88
N ARG A 786 8.02 24.97 -17.26
CA ARG A 786 8.05 25.41 -18.66
C ARG A 786 9.44 25.81 -19.16
N THR A 787 10.49 25.47 -18.41
CA THR A 787 11.89 25.79 -18.72
C THR A 787 12.36 25.04 -19.96
N GLN A 788 13.36 25.57 -20.65
CA GLN A 788 13.95 24.86 -21.80
C GLN A 788 14.51 23.49 -21.38
N PHE A 789 15.14 23.41 -20.21
CA PHE A 789 15.64 22.15 -19.66
C PHE A 789 14.55 21.10 -19.45
N TYR A 790 13.41 21.50 -18.90
CA TYR A 790 12.29 20.59 -18.72
C TYR A 790 11.66 20.17 -20.06
N LYS A 791 11.62 21.04 -21.06
CA LYS A 791 11.15 20.70 -22.41
C LYS A 791 12.01 19.64 -23.09
N GLU A 792 13.34 19.77 -23.02
CA GLU A 792 14.26 18.74 -23.54
C GLU A 792 14.08 17.40 -22.81
N PHE A 793 13.88 17.44 -21.48
CA PHE A 793 13.54 16.24 -20.70
C PHE A 793 12.21 15.62 -21.14
N LEU A 794 11.17 16.42 -21.38
CA LEU A 794 9.86 15.94 -21.84
C LEU A 794 9.94 15.28 -23.22
N GLY A 795 10.82 15.75 -24.10
CA GLY A 795 11.11 15.11 -25.39
C GLY A 795 11.57 13.66 -25.22
N LEU A 796 12.56 13.44 -24.34
CA LEU A 796 13.04 12.10 -23.98
C LEU A 796 11.97 11.27 -23.26
N ALA A 797 11.24 11.87 -22.30
CA ALA A 797 10.18 11.19 -21.57
C ALA A 797 9.07 10.70 -22.49
N LYS A 798 8.65 11.52 -23.46
CA LYS A 798 7.62 11.18 -24.45
C LYS A 798 8.03 9.96 -25.27
N VAL A 799 9.25 9.93 -25.83
CA VAL A 799 9.67 8.80 -26.68
C VAL A 799 9.84 7.49 -25.91
N VAL A 800 10.26 7.54 -24.64
CA VAL A 800 10.31 6.34 -23.77
C VAL A 800 8.91 5.87 -23.39
N TRP A 801 7.99 6.79 -23.12
CA TRP A 801 6.58 6.47 -22.85
C TRP A 801 5.90 5.83 -24.08
N LEU A 802 6.13 6.37 -25.28
CA LEU A 802 5.64 5.79 -26.53
C LEU A 802 6.20 4.38 -26.77
N LEU A 803 7.49 4.18 -26.48
CA LEU A 803 8.12 2.86 -26.61
C LEU A 803 7.49 1.84 -25.67
N HIS A 804 7.16 2.26 -24.45
CA HIS A 804 6.52 1.44 -23.44
C HIS A 804 5.10 1.06 -23.82
N LEU A 805 4.28 2.02 -24.29
CA LEU A 805 2.95 1.72 -24.83
C LEU A 805 3.01 0.72 -26.00
N LEU A 806 4.01 0.82 -26.88
CA LEU A 806 4.21 -0.16 -27.95
C LEU A 806 4.64 -1.54 -27.43
N ALA A 807 5.47 -1.60 -26.39
CA ALA A 807 5.91 -2.86 -25.79
C ALA A 807 4.71 -3.69 -25.33
N PHE A 808 3.71 -3.03 -24.73
CA PHE A 808 2.48 -3.63 -24.26
C PHE A 808 1.36 -3.70 -25.31
N ALA A 809 1.57 -3.18 -26.53
CA ALA A 809 0.63 -3.30 -27.65
C ALA A 809 0.99 -4.45 -28.62
N LEU A 810 2.26 -4.82 -28.69
CA LEU A 810 2.78 -5.87 -29.58
C LEU A 810 2.48 -7.28 -29.06
N GLU A 811 2.30 -8.22 -29.98
CA GLU A 811 2.17 -9.65 -29.68
C GLU A 811 3.06 -10.50 -30.61
N PRO A 812 4.00 -11.29 -30.06
CA PRO A 812 4.38 -11.33 -28.64
C PRO A 812 5.10 -10.03 -28.20
N ALA A 813 5.02 -9.72 -26.90
CA ALA A 813 5.64 -8.53 -26.34
C ALA A 813 7.19 -8.56 -26.49
N PRO A 814 7.86 -7.43 -26.76
CA PRO A 814 9.31 -7.35 -26.83
C PRO A 814 10.00 -7.75 -25.52
N CYS A 815 11.03 -8.59 -25.59
CA CYS A 815 11.84 -8.93 -24.41
C CYS A 815 12.98 -7.92 -24.25
N HIS A 816 12.99 -7.19 -23.13
CA HIS A 816 14.01 -6.23 -22.74
C HIS A 816 15.27 -6.94 -22.19
N PHE A 817 16.47 -6.53 -22.61
CA PHE A 817 17.73 -7.02 -22.05
C PHE A 817 18.79 -5.91 -21.92
N GLN A 818 19.74 -6.08 -21.00
CA GLN A 818 20.85 -5.15 -20.77
C GLN A 818 22.16 -5.92 -20.59
N ALA A 819 23.28 -5.33 -21.05
CA ALA A 819 24.59 -5.93 -20.90
C ALA A 819 25.15 -5.73 -19.48
N SER A 820 25.68 -6.79 -18.89
CA SER A 820 26.36 -6.75 -17.58
C SER A 820 27.76 -6.17 -17.70
N LYS A 821 28.18 -5.46 -16.65
CA LYS A 821 29.55 -4.97 -16.50
C LYS A 821 30.53 -6.16 -16.46
N GLY A 822 31.60 -6.08 -17.26
CA GLY A 822 32.62 -7.12 -17.40
C GLY A 822 32.28 -8.24 -18.39
N ALA A 823 31.08 -8.24 -19.00
CA ALA A 823 30.69 -9.23 -20.00
C ALA A 823 31.49 -9.07 -21.31
N ASP A 824 31.72 -10.18 -22.01
CA ASP A 824 32.33 -10.14 -23.35
C ASP A 824 31.40 -9.48 -24.36
N PHE A 825 31.98 -8.73 -25.30
CA PHE A 825 31.20 -8.07 -26.35
C PHE A 825 30.63 -9.08 -27.34
N HIS A 826 29.30 -9.09 -27.50
CA HIS A 826 28.62 -9.96 -28.47
C HIS A 826 28.02 -9.16 -29.64
N PRO A 827 28.55 -9.28 -30.88
CA PRO A 827 28.18 -8.40 -32.00
C PRO A 827 26.73 -8.55 -32.48
N GLU A 828 26.04 -9.66 -32.17
CA GLU A 828 24.62 -9.85 -32.53
C GLU A 828 23.66 -9.13 -31.57
N TYR A 829 24.02 -8.99 -30.29
CA TYR A 829 23.16 -8.42 -29.25
C TYR A 829 23.62 -7.03 -28.79
N MET A 830 24.85 -6.63 -29.13
CA MET A 830 25.47 -5.42 -28.63
C MET A 830 26.05 -4.58 -29.78
N GLU A 831 25.97 -3.27 -29.63
CA GLU A 831 26.66 -2.31 -30.49
C GLU A 831 27.53 -1.38 -29.63
N SER A 832 28.76 -1.13 -30.08
CA SER A 832 29.67 -0.25 -29.36
C SER A 832 29.34 1.21 -29.62
N VAL A 833 29.32 2.03 -28.57
CA VAL A 833 29.18 3.49 -28.71
C VAL A 833 30.49 4.19 -29.09
N ILE A 834 31.61 3.49 -28.97
CA ILE A 834 32.93 3.94 -29.41
C ILE A 834 33.27 3.35 -30.78
N GLN A 835 33.88 4.15 -31.64
CA GLN A 835 34.31 3.71 -32.96
C GLN A 835 35.77 3.24 -32.91
N PHE A 836 36.03 2.04 -33.44
CA PHE A 836 37.38 1.50 -33.56
C PHE A 836 37.91 1.70 -34.98
N SER A 837 39.20 1.99 -35.10
CA SER A 837 39.91 2.09 -36.38
C SER A 837 39.80 0.76 -37.14
N GLY A 838 39.02 0.74 -38.23
CA GLY A 838 38.74 -0.46 -39.04
C GLY A 838 37.31 -1.00 -38.94
N GLY A 839 36.42 -0.37 -38.17
CA GLY A 839 34.98 -0.67 -38.15
C GLY A 839 34.57 -1.98 -37.47
N ARG A 840 35.53 -2.77 -36.97
CA ARG A 840 35.30 -3.99 -36.19
C ARG A 840 35.84 -3.81 -34.76
N VAL A 841 35.12 -4.36 -33.78
CA VAL A 841 35.56 -4.35 -32.38
C VAL A 841 36.74 -5.33 -32.22
N PRO A 842 37.88 -4.91 -31.65
CA PRO A 842 39.03 -5.79 -31.41
C PRO A 842 38.70 -6.97 -30.50
N VAL A 843 39.44 -8.07 -30.63
CA VAL A 843 39.32 -9.24 -29.74
C VAL A 843 39.80 -8.86 -28.33
N GLY A 844 39.09 -9.34 -27.29
CA GLY A 844 39.43 -9.07 -25.89
C GLY A 844 38.85 -7.76 -25.32
N GLN A 845 37.81 -7.22 -25.96
CA GLN A 845 37.04 -6.10 -25.44
C GLN A 845 35.89 -6.60 -24.54
N VAL A 846 35.73 -5.97 -23.38
CA VAL A 846 34.66 -6.25 -22.42
C VAL A 846 33.79 -5.01 -22.21
N VAL A 847 32.56 -5.23 -21.77
CA VAL A 847 31.60 -4.17 -21.44
C VAL A 847 32.03 -3.46 -20.16
N ALA A 848 32.36 -2.17 -20.25
CA ALA A 848 32.63 -1.36 -19.06
C ALA A 848 31.31 -0.96 -18.36
N PHE A 849 30.32 -0.50 -19.13
CA PHE A 849 28.97 -0.23 -18.66
C PHE A 849 27.97 -0.21 -19.84
N PRO A 850 26.70 -0.55 -19.58
CA PRO A 850 25.63 -0.43 -20.58
C PRO A 850 25.21 1.04 -20.75
N VAL A 851 24.97 1.47 -21.99
CA VAL A 851 24.56 2.85 -22.33
C VAL A 851 23.05 2.94 -22.61
N SER A 852 22.50 1.97 -23.34
CA SER A 852 21.05 1.86 -23.53
C SER A 852 20.65 0.38 -23.66
N PRO A 853 19.44 -0.01 -23.26
CA PRO A 853 19.01 -1.39 -23.34
C PRO A 853 18.83 -1.88 -24.78
N GLY A 854 18.75 -3.21 -24.93
CA GLY A 854 18.38 -3.91 -26.16
C GLY A 854 17.02 -4.59 -26.02
N PHE A 855 16.45 -5.00 -27.15
CA PHE A 855 15.15 -5.67 -27.22
C PHE A 855 15.16 -6.80 -28.23
N LYS A 856 14.55 -7.93 -27.87
CA LYS A 856 14.24 -9.02 -28.79
C LYS A 856 12.78 -8.95 -29.17
N LEU A 857 12.49 -8.82 -30.47
CA LEU A 857 11.14 -8.66 -30.98
C LEU A 857 10.52 -10.01 -31.38
N GLY A 858 9.20 -10.07 -31.49
CA GLY A 858 8.47 -11.30 -31.80
C GLY A 858 8.81 -11.95 -33.15
N ASN A 859 9.33 -11.18 -34.10
CA ASN A 859 9.84 -11.66 -35.39
C ASN A 859 11.28 -12.20 -35.31
N ARG A 860 11.83 -12.35 -34.10
CA ARG A 860 13.22 -12.74 -33.80
C ARG A 860 14.27 -11.69 -34.20
N SER A 861 13.89 -10.48 -34.60
CA SER A 861 14.84 -9.38 -34.77
C SER A 861 15.34 -8.91 -33.40
N VAL A 862 16.57 -8.39 -33.38
CA VAL A 862 17.24 -7.92 -32.17
C VAL A 862 17.61 -6.46 -32.36
N ILE A 863 17.05 -5.60 -31.51
CA ILE A 863 17.57 -4.25 -31.29
C ILE A 863 18.74 -4.37 -30.33
N LYS A 864 19.94 -4.09 -30.82
CA LYS A 864 21.17 -4.24 -30.05
C LYS A 864 21.22 -3.27 -28.87
N ALA A 865 21.68 -3.77 -27.73
CA ALA A 865 22.03 -2.94 -26.57
C ALA A 865 23.28 -2.11 -26.89
N ARG A 866 23.29 -0.84 -26.50
CA ARG A 866 24.46 0.04 -26.67
C ARG A 866 25.37 -0.12 -25.48
N VAL A 867 26.64 -0.39 -25.72
CA VAL A 867 27.63 -0.64 -24.67
C VAL A 867 28.88 0.21 -24.87
N TYR A 868 29.47 0.66 -23.77
CA TYR A 868 30.81 1.24 -23.78
C TYR A 868 31.82 0.12 -23.51
N LEU A 869 32.82 0.01 -24.39
CA LEU A 869 33.79 -1.09 -24.38
C LEU A 869 35.17 -0.64 -23.91
N MET A 870 35.94 -1.58 -23.41
CA MET A 870 37.35 -1.37 -23.07
C MET A 870 38.18 -2.65 -23.19
N SER A 871 39.50 -2.49 -23.29
CA SER A 871 40.46 -3.59 -23.37
C SER A 871 40.63 -4.31 -22.03
N ARG A 872 40.66 -5.65 -22.07
CA ARG A 872 40.98 -6.48 -20.90
C ARG A 872 42.48 -6.35 -20.55
N THR A 873 42.83 -5.75 -19.41
CA THR A 873 44.22 -5.62 -18.92
C THR A 873 44.67 -6.89 -18.18
N SER A 874 45.95 -7.28 -18.33
CA SER A 874 46.58 -8.54 -17.91
C SER A 874 46.57 -8.91 -16.41
N GLN A 875 45.82 -8.21 -15.56
CA GLN A 875 45.56 -8.60 -14.16
C GLN A 875 44.32 -9.50 -14.00
N TRP A 876 43.75 -9.99 -15.11
CA TRP A 876 42.58 -10.87 -15.12
C TRP A 876 43.00 -12.35 -14.93
N GLU A 877 43.40 -12.76 -13.73
CA GLU A 877 43.46 -14.20 -13.44
C GLU A 877 42.07 -14.72 -13.08
N VAL A 878 41.55 -15.60 -13.94
CA VAL A 878 40.35 -16.40 -13.69
C VAL A 878 40.65 -17.32 -12.52
N SER A 879 40.09 -17.02 -11.34
CA SER A 879 39.95 -18.04 -10.30
C SER A 879 38.83 -19.01 -10.70
N SER A 880 39.19 -19.96 -11.56
CA SER A 880 38.46 -21.20 -11.75
C SER A 880 38.65 -22.09 -10.50
N LYS A 881 37.82 -21.85 -9.48
CA LYS A 881 37.48 -22.89 -8.51
C LYS A 881 36.01 -23.22 -8.64
N LEU A 882 35.75 -24.23 -9.46
CA LEU A 882 34.66 -25.17 -9.26
C LEU A 882 34.70 -25.68 -7.82
N LEU A 883 33.65 -25.42 -7.07
CA LEU A 883 33.14 -26.34 -6.06
C LEU A 883 31.69 -26.62 -6.46
N CYS A 884 31.55 -27.63 -7.33
CA CYS A 884 30.30 -28.30 -7.61
C CYS A 884 30.15 -29.45 -6.60
N GLY A 885 29.04 -29.49 -5.90
CA GLY A 885 28.62 -30.62 -5.06
C GLY A 885 27.27 -31.14 -5.55
N SER A 886 27.32 -32.20 -6.36
CA SER A 886 26.34 -33.30 -6.58
C SER A 886 24.89 -32.95 -6.94
N THR A 887 24.21 -33.56 -7.93
CA THR A 887 24.48 -34.73 -8.80
C THR A 887 23.43 -34.73 -9.93
N GLU A 888 23.87 -35.10 -11.14
CA GLU A 888 23.12 -35.10 -12.40
C GLU A 888 22.15 -36.29 -12.59
N GLY A 889 21.21 -36.16 -13.53
CA GLY A 889 20.36 -37.24 -14.05
C GLY A 889 19.52 -36.82 -15.28
N TRP A 890 20.13 -36.97 -16.46
CA TRP A 890 19.78 -36.64 -17.85
C TRP A 890 18.37 -36.96 -18.45
N LEU A 891 18.00 -36.17 -19.49
CA LEU A 891 17.63 -36.57 -20.89
C LEU A 891 16.21 -36.26 -21.50
N PHE A 892 16.22 -35.38 -22.54
CA PHE A 892 15.38 -35.14 -23.75
C PHE A 892 13.82 -35.29 -23.79
N MET A 893 13.13 -34.27 -24.35
CA MET A 893 12.55 -34.27 -25.73
C MET A 893 11.84 -32.92 -26.07
N PHE A 894 11.98 -32.48 -27.33
CA PHE A 894 11.20 -31.40 -27.96
C PHE A 894 9.79 -31.88 -28.33
N ALA A 895 8.77 -31.03 -28.14
CA ALA A 895 7.58 -30.97 -28.99
C ALA A 895 6.91 -29.58 -28.87
N ASP A 896 6.51 -29.04 -30.02
CA ASP A 896 5.82 -27.77 -30.25
C ASP A 896 4.43 -27.68 -29.59
N ASP A 897 3.89 -26.45 -29.64
CA ASP A 897 2.49 -26.02 -29.45
C ASP A 897 1.93 -25.92 -28.02
N ALA A 898 2.08 -24.73 -27.44
CA ALA A 898 0.95 -23.92 -26.95
C ALA A 898 1.45 -22.57 -26.40
N CYS A 899 1.11 -21.47 -27.09
CA CYS A 899 1.20 -20.13 -26.53
C CYS A 899 0.32 -20.00 -25.27
N LYS A 900 0.91 -19.55 -24.16
CA LYS A 900 0.23 -18.99 -22.97
C LYS A 900 0.97 -17.71 -22.54
N PRO A 901 0.28 -16.73 -21.89
CA PRO A 901 0.56 -15.31 -22.08
C PRO A 901 1.67 -14.76 -21.18
N CYS A 902 2.64 -14.14 -21.84
CA CYS A 902 3.41 -12.92 -21.48
C CYS A 902 3.91 -12.74 -20.03
N ASP A 903 5.02 -13.38 -19.69
CA ASP A 903 5.99 -12.87 -18.71
C ASP A 903 7.12 -12.13 -19.44
N ILE A 904 7.38 -10.86 -19.08
CA ILE A 904 8.60 -10.16 -19.49
C ILE A 904 9.75 -10.72 -18.64
N GLY A 905 10.46 -11.71 -19.18
CA GLY A 905 11.65 -12.29 -18.53
C GLY A 905 12.87 -11.38 -18.70
N ILE A 906 13.58 -11.10 -17.61
CA ILE A 906 14.95 -10.56 -17.68
C ILE A 906 15.86 -11.74 -18.06
N TYR A 907 16.82 -11.55 -18.97
CA TYR A 907 17.79 -12.58 -19.35
C TYR A 907 19.21 -12.06 -19.16
N HIS A 908 20.10 -12.90 -18.64
CA HIS A 908 21.52 -12.62 -18.50
C HIS A 908 22.31 -13.34 -19.58
N VAL A 909 23.30 -12.65 -20.17
CA VAL A 909 24.25 -13.25 -21.12
C VAL A 909 25.53 -13.54 -20.36
N LYS A 910 25.81 -14.82 -20.12
CA LYS A 910 27.09 -15.30 -19.58
C LYS A 910 27.63 -16.38 -20.50
N ASP A 911 28.90 -16.26 -20.89
CA ASP A 911 29.63 -17.24 -21.71
C ASP A 911 28.95 -17.66 -23.04
N GLY A 912 28.23 -16.73 -23.68
CA GLY A 912 27.62 -16.95 -25.01
C GLY A 912 26.24 -17.63 -25.01
N THR A 913 25.64 -17.87 -23.84
CA THR A 913 24.27 -18.41 -23.71
C THR A 913 23.32 -17.43 -23.03
N ILE A 914 22.06 -17.42 -23.48
CA ILE A 914 20.97 -16.62 -22.92
C ILE A 914 20.29 -17.43 -21.81
N GLU A 915 20.43 -17.00 -20.56
CA GLU A 915 19.79 -17.63 -19.41
C GLU A 915 18.74 -16.70 -18.77
N PRO A 916 17.59 -17.20 -18.30
CA PRO A 916 16.62 -16.40 -17.58
C PRO A 916 17.21 -15.90 -16.25
N PHE A 917 17.11 -14.60 -16.01
CA PHE A 917 17.52 -13.93 -14.79
C PHE A 917 16.39 -14.05 -13.76
N ILE A 918 16.61 -14.88 -12.75
CA ILE A 918 15.70 -15.03 -11.61
C ILE A 918 16.01 -13.90 -10.61
N PRO A 919 15.06 -13.01 -10.27
CA PRO A 919 15.26 -12.13 -9.13
C PRO A 919 15.27 -12.99 -7.87
N PHE A 920 16.30 -12.82 -7.04
CA PHE A 920 16.39 -13.47 -5.74
C PHE A 920 15.14 -13.15 -4.90
N ASP A 921 14.34 -14.18 -4.63
CA ASP A 921 13.57 -14.26 -3.39
C ASP A 921 13.64 -15.68 -2.81
N SER A 922 13.96 -15.73 -1.52
CA SER A 922 13.87 -16.84 -0.56
C SER A 922 14.89 -18.00 -0.64
N TYR A 923 15.75 -18.11 0.38
CA TYR A 923 16.35 -19.37 0.79
C TYR A 923 15.46 -20.06 1.83
N ALA A 924 14.93 -21.23 1.50
CA ALA A 924 14.74 -22.33 2.46
C ALA A 924 14.54 -23.66 1.71
N PHE A 925 15.63 -24.39 1.50
CA PHE A 925 15.57 -25.84 1.28
C PHE A 925 15.29 -26.52 2.64
N LYS A 926 14.20 -27.28 2.73
CA LYS A 926 14.06 -28.38 3.71
C LYS A 926 14.52 -29.66 3.01
N PHE A 927 15.44 -30.40 3.64
CA PHE A 927 15.59 -31.83 3.39
C PHE A 927 15.15 -32.63 4.63
N PRO A 928 14.67 -33.87 4.44
CA PRO A 928 14.02 -34.66 5.47
C PRO A 928 15.04 -35.37 6.38
N SER A 929 14.57 -35.64 7.59
CA SER A 929 15.19 -36.45 8.63
C SER A 929 15.47 -37.90 8.20
N VAL A 930 16.61 -38.48 8.64
CA VAL A 930 16.73 -39.81 9.32
C VAL A 930 18.21 -40.15 9.66
N TRP A 931 18.49 -40.22 10.97
CA TRP A 931 19.41 -41.07 11.76
C TRP A 931 20.90 -41.29 11.38
N VAL A 932 21.84 -40.95 12.28
CA VAL A 932 22.63 -41.80 13.22
C VAL A 932 23.83 -40.97 13.76
N THR A 933 24.28 -41.31 14.98
CA THR A 933 25.07 -40.59 16.00
C THR A 933 26.62 -40.58 15.78
N PRO A 934 27.47 -40.34 16.81
CA PRO A 934 28.27 -39.13 17.02
C PRO A 934 29.80 -39.36 16.89
N SER A 935 30.64 -38.32 16.92
CA SER A 935 31.89 -38.28 17.72
C SER A 935 32.86 -37.13 17.35
N VAL A 936 33.34 -36.50 18.43
CA VAL A 936 34.47 -35.56 18.64
C VAL A 936 34.37 -34.15 18.09
#